data_AF-A0A7E6DKJ8-F1
#
_entry.id   AF-A0A7E6DKJ8-F1
#
_cell.length_a   1.000
_cell.length_b   1.000
_cell.length_c   1.000
_cell.angle_alpha   90.00
_cell.angle_beta   90.00
_cell.angle_gamma   90.00
#
_symmetry.space_group_name_H-M   'P 1'
#
loop_
_entity.id
_entity.type
_entity.pdbx_description
1 polymer ?
#
loop_
_entity_poly.entity_id
_entity_poly.type
_entity_poly.pdbx_seq_one_letter_code
_entity_poly.pdbx_strand_id
1 'polypeptide(L)'
;MRSSRPPLTQMLLLPLPLLLAPLFLSPPGAGGAQTPNATSEGCQIIHPPWEGGIRYRGLTRDQVKAINFLPVDYEIEYVCRGEREVVGPKVRKCLANGSWTDMDTPSRCVRICSKSYLMLENGKVFLTGGDLPALDGARVDFRCDPDFHLVGGSRSVCSQGQWSSPKPHCQVNRTPHSERRAVYIGALFPMSGGWPGGQACQPAVEMALEDVNSRRDILPDYELKLIHHDSKCDPGQATKYLYELLYNDPIKIILMPGCSSVSTLVAEAARMWNLIVLSYGSSSPALSNRQRFPTFFRTHPSATLHNPTRVKLFEKWGWKKIATIQQTTEVFTSTLDDLEERVKEAGIEITFRQSFFSDPAVPVKNLKRQDARIIVGLFYETEARKVFCEVYKERLFGKKYVWFLIGWYADNWFKIYDPSINCTVDEMTEAVEGHITTEIVMLNPANTRSISNMTSQEFVEKLTKRLKRHPEETGGFQEAPLAYDAIWALALALNKTSGGDGRSGVRLEDFNYNNQTITDQIYRAMNSSSFEGVSVAATKRLATMTAPRMIFPGPKQISGLARLWLLGLGFSLGYGSMFTKIWWVHTVFTKKEEKKEWRKTLEPWKLYTTVGLLVGMDVLTLTIWQIVDPLHRTIETFAKEEPKEDIDVSILPQLEHCSSKKMNTWLGIFYGYKGLLLLLGIFLAYETKSVSTEKINDHRAVGMAIYNVAVLCLITAPVTMILSSQQDAAFAFASLAIVFSSYITLVVLFVPKMRRLITRGEWQSEAQDTMKTGSSTNNHEEEKSRLLEKENRELEKIIAEKEERVSELRHQLQSRQQLRSRRPPLTPPEGPGVLPRGPPELPDRLSCDGSRVHLLYK
;
A
#
# COMPACT_ATOMS: atom_id res chain seq x y z
N MET A 1 -36.71 10.96 57.97
CA MET A 1 -38.10 10.65 57.54
C MET A 1 -38.05 9.26 56.91
N ARG A 2 -38.88 8.27 57.28
CA ARG A 2 -40.28 8.04 56.85
C ARG A 2 -40.50 8.21 55.33
N SER A 3 -41.16 7.30 54.58
CA SER A 3 -41.48 5.86 54.80
C SER A 3 -42.14 5.27 53.53
N SER A 4 -42.07 3.93 53.37
CA SER A 4 -43.12 3.04 52.82
C SER A 4 -43.83 3.30 51.46
N ARG A 5 -43.54 2.38 50.52
CA ARG A 5 -44.47 1.61 49.64
C ARG A 5 -45.17 2.29 48.41
N PRO A 6 -45.68 1.48 47.44
CA PRO A 6 -46.21 1.88 46.11
C PRO A 6 -47.78 1.71 46.09
N PRO A 7 -48.52 1.41 44.99
CA PRO A 7 -48.25 1.39 43.52
C PRO A 7 -49.34 2.09 42.66
N LEU A 8 -49.30 1.96 41.33
CA LEU A 8 -50.51 1.95 40.46
C LEU A 8 -50.24 1.35 39.06
N THR A 9 -51.28 1.29 38.21
CA THR A 9 -51.44 0.34 37.08
C THR A 9 -52.03 1.02 35.83
N GLN A 10 -52.21 0.27 34.72
CA GLN A 10 -52.88 0.64 33.45
C GLN A 10 -52.03 1.56 32.52
N MET A 11 -52.25 1.65 31.19
CA MET A 11 -53.42 1.24 30.40
C MET A 11 -53.09 0.77 28.94
N LEU A 12 -54.14 0.26 28.28
CA LEU A 12 -54.40 -0.16 26.87
C LEU A 12 -53.78 0.71 25.74
N LEU A 13 -53.72 0.35 24.44
CA LEU A 13 -54.43 -0.66 23.60
C LEU A 13 -53.67 -1.05 22.28
N LEU A 14 -54.24 -2.00 21.52
CA LEU A 14 -53.93 -2.55 20.16
C LEU A 14 -54.04 -1.52 18.99
N PRO A 15 -53.72 -1.83 17.69
CA PRO A 15 -53.49 -3.11 16.98
C PRO A 15 -52.12 -3.15 16.21
N LEU A 16 -51.79 -3.85 15.09
CA LEU A 16 -52.49 -4.71 14.09
C LEU A 16 -51.45 -5.65 13.36
N PRO A 17 -51.80 -6.83 12.80
CA PRO A 17 -50.83 -7.79 12.22
C PRO A 17 -50.87 -8.00 10.69
N LEU A 18 -49.85 -8.71 10.14
CA LEU A 18 -49.93 -9.50 8.89
C LEU A 18 -49.37 -10.92 9.15
N LEU A 19 -49.84 -12.04 8.56
CA LEU A 19 -50.24 -12.43 7.19
C LEU A 19 -49.09 -12.74 6.21
N LEU A 20 -49.08 -13.98 5.71
CA LEU A 20 -48.59 -14.39 4.39
C LEU A 20 -49.39 -15.62 3.93
N ALA A 21 -49.48 -15.85 2.61
CA ALA A 21 -50.46 -16.76 1.99
C ALA A 21 -49.87 -17.53 0.79
N PRO A 22 -50.61 -18.51 0.24
CA PRO A 22 -50.41 -19.01 -1.13
C PRO A 22 -51.60 -18.75 -2.07
N LEU A 23 -51.38 -18.98 -3.37
CA LEU A 23 -52.29 -18.89 -4.52
C LEU A 23 -52.13 -20.19 -5.36
N PHE A 24 -52.95 -20.61 -6.34
CA PHE A 24 -54.06 -20.01 -7.13
C PHE A 24 -54.94 -21.13 -7.79
N LEU A 25 -56.14 -20.78 -8.29
CA LEU A 25 -56.90 -21.36 -9.46
C LEU A 25 -57.54 -22.79 -9.45
N SER A 26 -58.84 -22.86 -9.14
CA SER A 26 -60.04 -23.21 -10.00
C SER A 26 -59.96 -24.11 -11.26
N PRO A 27 -61.10 -24.65 -11.81
CA PRO A 27 -62.36 -25.21 -11.26
C PRO A 27 -62.81 -26.50 -12.08
N PRO A 28 -64.08 -26.84 -12.45
CA PRO A 28 -65.44 -26.62 -11.89
C PRO A 28 -66.36 -27.89 -11.78
N GLY A 29 -67.51 -27.75 -11.07
CA GLY A 29 -68.78 -28.45 -11.35
C GLY A 29 -69.12 -29.74 -10.57
N ALA A 30 -70.38 -30.21 -10.50
CA ALA A 30 -71.69 -29.54 -10.71
C ALA A 30 -72.88 -30.43 -10.24
N GLY A 31 -73.89 -29.83 -9.59
CA GLY A 31 -75.26 -30.36 -9.50
C GLY A 31 -75.58 -31.40 -8.40
N GLY A 32 -76.89 -31.58 -8.13
CA GLY A 32 -77.44 -32.67 -7.31
C GLY A 32 -77.91 -32.28 -5.90
N ALA A 33 -79.13 -31.75 -5.77
CA ALA A 33 -79.77 -31.53 -4.47
C ALA A 33 -80.99 -32.45 -4.28
N GLN A 34 -81.08 -33.10 -3.11
CA GLN A 34 -82.32 -33.25 -2.34
C GLN A 34 -82.04 -33.86 -0.95
N THR A 35 -82.72 -33.35 0.07
CA THR A 35 -82.71 -33.85 1.45
C THR A 35 -83.77 -34.96 1.62
N PRO A 36 -83.62 -35.85 2.61
CA PRO A 36 -84.43 -35.63 3.82
C PRO A 36 -83.74 -35.99 5.15
N ASN A 37 -84.18 -35.29 6.22
CA ASN A 37 -84.15 -35.66 7.65
C ASN A 37 -82.96 -36.49 8.17
N ALA A 38 -81.93 -35.83 8.69
CA ALA A 38 -80.96 -36.45 9.58
C ALA A 38 -81.51 -36.59 11.01
N THR A 39 -81.42 -37.79 11.58
CA THR A 39 -81.64 -38.10 12.99
C THR A 39 -80.49 -37.58 13.88
N SER A 40 -80.60 -37.76 15.19
CA SER A 40 -79.55 -37.41 16.16
C SER A 40 -78.31 -38.30 16.03
N GLU A 41 -77.38 -37.92 15.14
CA GLU A 41 -76.11 -38.64 14.90
C GLU A 41 -74.95 -37.99 15.68
N GLY A 42 -74.74 -38.47 16.91
CA GLY A 42 -73.61 -38.05 17.73
C GLY A 42 -73.56 -38.77 19.07
N CYS A 43 -72.35 -38.97 19.59
CA CYS A 43 -72.11 -39.70 20.84
C CYS A 43 -72.22 -38.77 22.04
N GLN A 44 -72.86 -39.24 23.12
CA GLN A 44 -72.97 -38.48 24.36
C GLN A 44 -71.58 -38.23 24.98
N ILE A 45 -71.40 -37.06 25.57
CA ILE A 45 -70.12 -36.64 26.17
C ILE A 45 -69.71 -37.52 27.37
N ILE A 46 -68.50 -38.09 27.33
CA ILE A 46 -67.94 -38.86 28.45
C ILE A 46 -67.36 -37.91 29.50
N HIS A 47 -67.81 -38.00 30.75
CA HIS A 47 -67.21 -37.26 31.86
C HIS A 47 -65.87 -37.87 32.30
N PRO A 48 -64.86 -37.05 32.67
CA PRO A 48 -63.53 -37.55 33.00
C PRO A 48 -63.50 -38.32 34.33
N PRO A 49 -62.74 -39.42 34.43
CA PRO A 49 -62.57 -40.14 35.69
C PRO A 49 -61.77 -39.31 36.70
N TRP A 50 -62.03 -39.53 38.00
CA TRP A 50 -61.53 -38.72 39.13
C TRP A 50 -60.00 -38.55 39.15
N GLU A 51 -59.26 -39.53 38.64
CA GLU A 51 -57.79 -39.57 38.63
C GLU A 51 -57.14 -39.08 37.31
N GLY A 52 -57.91 -38.49 36.40
CA GLY A 52 -57.43 -38.04 35.09
C GLY A 52 -58.16 -36.82 34.51
N GLY A 53 -58.25 -36.80 33.18
CA GLY A 53 -58.92 -35.78 32.39
C GLY A 53 -59.12 -36.26 30.94
N ILE A 54 -60.06 -35.63 30.24
CA ILE A 54 -60.32 -35.88 28.81
C ILE A 54 -60.07 -34.59 28.06
N ARG A 55 -59.35 -34.68 26.94
CA ARG A 55 -59.04 -33.57 26.03
C ARG A 55 -59.87 -33.69 24.77
N TYR A 56 -60.84 -32.79 24.62
CA TYR A 56 -61.61 -32.58 23.40
C TYR A 56 -60.77 -31.75 22.43
N ARG A 57 -60.61 -32.22 21.19
CA ARG A 57 -59.78 -31.55 20.17
C ARG A 57 -60.58 -30.41 19.52
N GLY A 58 -60.12 -29.17 19.71
CA GLY A 58 -60.73 -27.96 19.12
C GLY A 58 -61.88 -27.32 19.90
N LEU A 59 -62.26 -27.82 21.09
CA LEU A 59 -63.28 -27.22 21.95
C LEU A 59 -62.68 -26.64 23.24
N THR A 60 -63.12 -25.44 23.62
CA THR A 60 -62.76 -24.82 24.91
C THR A 60 -63.55 -25.41 26.07
N ARG A 61 -63.04 -25.25 27.29
CA ARG A 61 -63.65 -25.81 28.53
C ARG A 61 -65.10 -25.39 28.77
N ASP A 62 -65.54 -24.27 28.22
CA ASP A 62 -66.88 -23.73 28.43
C ASP A 62 -67.82 -24.09 27.27
N GLN A 63 -67.31 -24.22 26.04
CA GLN A 63 -68.04 -24.89 24.94
C GLN A 63 -68.34 -26.36 25.29
N VAL A 64 -67.38 -27.06 25.91
CA VAL A 64 -67.52 -28.44 26.40
C VAL A 64 -68.65 -28.59 27.45
N LYS A 65 -69.07 -27.52 28.13
CA LYS A 65 -70.21 -27.54 29.07
C LYS A 65 -71.56 -27.25 28.41
N ALA A 66 -71.55 -26.72 27.19
CA ALA A 66 -72.74 -26.26 26.46
C ALA A 66 -73.23 -27.29 25.41
N ILE A 67 -72.53 -28.42 25.26
CA ILE A 67 -72.75 -29.41 24.20
C ILE A 67 -72.91 -30.79 24.84
N ASN A 68 -74.03 -31.46 24.58
CA ASN A 68 -74.33 -32.79 25.13
C ASN A 68 -73.87 -33.95 24.24
N PHE A 69 -73.75 -33.72 22.92
CA PHE A 69 -73.42 -34.72 21.91
C PHE A 69 -72.29 -34.24 21.01
N LEU A 70 -71.34 -35.12 20.71
CA LEU A 70 -70.22 -34.87 19.79
C LEU A 70 -70.45 -35.61 18.47
N PRO A 71 -70.09 -35.05 17.31
CA PRO A 71 -70.39 -35.65 16.01
C PRO A 71 -69.66 -36.97 15.79
N VAL A 72 -70.14 -37.76 14.83
CA VAL A 72 -69.48 -38.99 14.35
C VAL A 72 -68.03 -38.70 13.92
N ASP A 73 -67.15 -39.69 14.09
CA ASP A 73 -65.69 -39.63 13.92
C ASP A 73 -64.93 -38.65 14.83
N TYR A 74 -65.62 -37.91 15.71
CA TYR A 74 -64.96 -37.01 16.67
C TYR A 74 -64.06 -37.80 17.66
N GLU A 75 -62.83 -37.33 17.85
CA GLU A 75 -61.83 -37.98 18.71
C GLU A 75 -61.71 -37.29 20.08
N ILE A 76 -61.70 -38.10 21.14
CA ILE A 76 -61.33 -37.67 22.50
C ILE A 76 -60.04 -38.36 22.94
N GLU A 77 -59.18 -37.64 23.66
CA GLU A 77 -57.90 -38.16 24.16
C GLU A 77 -57.89 -38.16 25.70
N TYR A 78 -57.62 -39.32 26.32
CA TYR A 78 -57.42 -39.44 27.76
C TYR A 78 -56.05 -38.90 28.17
N VAL A 79 -56.02 -38.11 29.24
CA VAL A 79 -54.82 -37.44 29.75
C VAL A 79 -54.73 -37.60 31.26
N CYS A 80 -53.63 -38.17 31.75
CA CYS A 80 -53.36 -38.32 33.18
C CYS A 80 -52.71 -37.05 33.77
N ARG A 81 -52.75 -36.93 35.10
CA ARG A 81 -52.05 -35.87 35.84
C ARG A 81 -50.80 -36.43 36.53
N GLY A 82 -49.69 -35.69 36.45
CA GLY A 82 -48.40 -36.11 37.00
C GLY A 82 -47.77 -37.26 36.23
N GLU A 83 -46.85 -37.97 36.88
CA GLU A 83 -46.06 -39.08 36.33
C GLU A 83 -46.87 -40.39 36.20
N ARG A 84 -47.94 -40.35 35.41
CA ARG A 84 -48.86 -41.47 35.20
C ARG A 84 -49.12 -41.66 33.70
N GLU A 85 -49.04 -42.88 33.22
CA GLU A 85 -49.40 -43.24 31.84
C GLU A 85 -50.86 -43.76 31.78
N VAL A 86 -51.48 -43.62 30.60
CA VAL A 86 -52.79 -44.22 30.31
C VAL A 86 -52.58 -45.68 29.93
N VAL A 87 -53.26 -46.59 30.63
CA VAL A 87 -53.35 -48.01 30.28
C VAL A 87 -54.78 -48.30 29.82
N GLY A 88 -54.91 -48.86 28.61
CA GLY A 88 -56.17 -48.95 27.87
C GLY A 88 -56.21 -47.97 26.68
N PRO A 89 -57.35 -47.87 25.96
CA PRO A 89 -57.48 -47.01 24.78
C PRO A 89 -57.21 -45.53 25.09
N LYS A 90 -56.09 -44.99 24.62
CA LYS A 90 -55.70 -43.59 24.89
C LYS A 90 -56.58 -42.59 24.13
N VAL A 91 -56.97 -42.93 22.91
CA VAL A 91 -57.91 -42.15 22.08
C VAL A 91 -59.14 -43.01 21.84
N ARG A 92 -60.33 -42.42 21.88
CA ARG A 92 -61.58 -43.06 21.46
C ARG A 92 -62.27 -42.19 20.41
N LYS A 93 -62.92 -42.83 19.44
CA LYS A 93 -63.71 -42.14 18.40
C LYS A 93 -65.20 -42.31 18.65
N CYS A 94 -66.01 -41.33 18.23
CA CYS A 94 -67.45 -41.49 18.15
C CYS A 94 -67.83 -42.29 16.90
N LEU A 95 -68.62 -43.36 17.07
CA LEU A 95 -69.13 -44.19 15.97
C LEU A 95 -70.53 -43.74 15.54
N ALA A 96 -70.92 -44.08 14.30
CA ALA A 96 -72.23 -43.73 13.74
C ALA A 96 -73.44 -44.31 14.51
N ASN A 97 -73.23 -45.30 15.36
CA ASN A 97 -74.26 -45.87 16.25
C ASN A 97 -74.44 -45.07 17.57
N GLY A 98 -73.74 -43.95 17.76
CA GLY A 98 -73.78 -43.13 18.98
C GLY A 98 -72.92 -43.65 20.16
N SER A 99 -72.18 -44.75 19.97
CA SER A 99 -71.25 -45.29 20.97
C SER A 99 -69.80 -44.86 20.70
N TRP A 100 -68.95 -44.90 21.73
CA TRP A 100 -67.51 -44.69 21.57
C TRP A 100 -66.79 -46.00 21.24
N THR A 101 -65.64 -45.93 20.55
CA THR A 101 -64.79 -47.11 20.33
C THR A 101 -64.27 -47.70 21.65
N ASP A 102 -64.02 -49.01 21.64
CA ASP A 102 -63.29 -49.73 22.70
C ASP A 102 -63.90 -49.63 24.11
N MET A 103 -65.23 -49.42 24.19
CA MET A 103 -65.96 -49.21 25.45
C MET A 103 -65.68 -50.28 26.51
N ASP A 104 -65.54 -51.55 26.10
CA ASP A 104 -65.32 -52.72 26.96
C ASP A 104 -63.97 -52.71 27.69
N THR A 105 -63.02 -51.86 27.29
CA THR A 105 -61.68 -51.78 27.91
C THR A 105 -61.47 -50.41 28.59
N PRO A 106 -61.57 -50.32 29.94
CA PRO A 106 -61.55 -49.04 30.64
C PRO A 106 -60.16 -48.40 30.69
N SER A 107 -60.03 -47.20 30.11
CA SER A 107 -58.80 -46.40 30.10
C SER A 107 -58.50 -45.83 31.49
N ARG A 108 -57.43 -46.31 32.14
CA ARG A 108 -57.05 -45.96 33.52
C ARG A 108 -55.67 -45.29 33.60
N CYS A 109 -55.51 -44.36 34.55
CA CYS A 109 -54.24 -43.67 34.80
C CYS A 109 -53.46 -44.36 35.91
N VAL A 110 -52.32 -44.96 35.58
CA VAL A 110 -51.47 -45.70 36.55
C VAL A 110 -50.04 -45.16 36.55
N ARG A 111 -49.34 -45.34 37.67
CA ARG A 111 -47.87 -45.22 37.66
C ARG A 111 -47.28 -46.46 37.01
N ILE A 112 -46.20 -46.26 36.26
CA ILE A 112 -45.38 -47.33 35.69
C ILE A 112 -43.97 -47.24 36.26
N CYS A 113 -43.27 -48.37 36.36
CA CYS A 113 -41.85 -48.37 36.68
C CYS A 113 -41.00 -48.13 35.43
N SER A 114 -39.73 -47.77 35.62
CA SER A 114 -38.85 -47.43 34.50
C SER A 114 -38.64 -48.62 33.55
N LYS A 115 -38.98 -48.42 32.27
CA LYS A 115 -38.89 -49.41 31.19
C LYS A 115 -37.44 -49.84 30.88
N SER A 116 -36.43 -49.15 31.41
CA SER A 116 -35.01 -49.51 31.28
C SER A 116 -34.61 -50.83 31.96
N TYR A 117 -35.48 -51.41 32.79
CA TYR A 117 -35.30 -52.72 33.42
C TYR A 117 -35.73 -53.88 32.51
N LEU A 118 -36.32 -53.59 31.34
CA LEU A 118 -36.73 -54.60 30.35
C LEU A 118 -35.58 -55.05 29.42
N MET A 119 -34.44 -54.36 29.48
CA MET A 119 -33.24 -54.62 28.66
C MET A 119 -32.05 -54.88 29.60
N LEU A 120 -31.28 -55.93 29.36
CA LEU A 120 -30.05 -56.26 30.09
C LEU A 120 -28.93 -56.49 29.06
N GLU A 121 -27.76 -55.92 29.30
CA GLU A 121 -26.59 -56.14 28.45
C GLU A 121 -25.89 -57.44 28.83
N ASN A 122 -25.49 -58.24 27.84
CA ASN A 122 -24.92 -59.58 28.01
C ASN A 122 -25.83 -60.51 28.85
N GLY A 123 -27.14 -60.38 28.65
CA GLY A 123 -28.14 -61.14 29.38
C GLY A 123 -29.56 -60.94 28.86
N LYS A 124 -30.51 -61.65 29.47
CA LYS A 124 -31.91 -61.74 29.08
C LYS A 124 -32.82 -61.46 30.29
N VAL A 125 -33.86 -60.67 30.05
CA VAL A 125 -34.88 -60.33 31.05
C VAL A 125 -36.12 -61.17 30.80
N PHE A 126 -36.61 -61.86 31.83
CA PHE A 126 -37.83 -62.66 31.78
C PHE A 126 -38.93 -61.93 32.56
N LEU A 127 -39.96 -61.47 31.85
CA LEU A 127 -41.18 -60.95 32.45
C LEU A 127 -42.02 -62.10 33.00
N THR A 128 -42.68 -61.90 34.14
CA THR A 128 -43.61 -62.89 34.71
C THR A 128 -44.78 -62.18 35.38
N GLY A 129 -45.87 -61.95 34.63
CA GLY A 129 -47.05 -61.24 35.14
C GLY A 129 -48.02 -60.63 34.12
N GLY A 130 -48.10 -61.16 32.89
CA GLY A 130 -49.00 -60.66 31.83
C GLY A 130 -48.36 -59.65 30.87
N ASP A 131 -49.01 -59.45 29.71
CA ASP A 131 -48.42 -58.88 28.49
C ASP A 131 -48.28 -57.34 28.45
N LEU A 132 -48.37 -56.66 29.60
CA LEU A 132 -48.34 -55.19 29.69
C LEU A 132 -47.06 -54.70 30.41
N PRO A 133 -46.19 -53.90 29.75
CA PRO A 133 -44.88 -53.57 30.28
C PRO A 133 -44.91 -52.61 31.47
N ALA A 134 -44.27 -53.02 32.57
CA ALA A 134 -43.90 -52.20 33.73
C ALA A 134 -45.05 -51.51 34.51
N LEU A 135 -46.24 -52.11 34.58
CA LEU A 135 -47.25 -51.73 35.58
C LEU A 135 -46.81 -52.07 37.02
N ASP A 136 -47.47 -51.42 37.99
CA ASP A 136 -47.42 -51.77 39.42
C ASP A 136 -47.73 -53.28 39.62
N GLY A 137 -46.88 -53.97 40.39
CA GLY A 137 -46.91 -55.43 40.57
C GLY A 137 -46.17 -56.25 39.50
N ALA A 138 -45.72 -55.67 38.38
CA ALA A 138 -44.97 -56.39 37.35
C ALA A 138 -43.60 -56.86 37.88
N ARG A 139 -43.16 -58.05 37.44
CA ARG A 139 -41.95 -58.72 37.92
C ARG A 139 -41.01 -59.07 36.76
N VAL A 140 -39.73 -58.76 36.95
CA VAL A 140 -38.63 -59.10 36.04
C VAL A 140 -37.64 -60.01 36.77
N ASP A 141 -37.33 -61.15 36.17
CA ASP A 141 -36.26 -62.06 36.57
C ASP A 141 -35.10 -61.93 35.58
N PHE A 142 -33.88 -61.72 36.07
CA PHE A 142 -32.69 -61.42 35.27
C PHE A 142 -31.77 -62.65 35.15
N ARG A 143 -31.24 -62.92 33.95
CA ARG A 143 -30.20 -63.94 33.71
C ARG A 143 -29.14 -63.38 32.77
N CYS A 144 -27.88 -63.74 32.98
CA CYS A 144 -26.82 -63.44 32.01
C CYS A 144 -26.77 -64.48 30.90
N ASP A 145 -26.13 -64.10 29.80
CA ASP A 145 -25.69 -65.02 28.75
C ASP A 145 -24.43 -65.79 29.19
N PRO A 146 -24.03 -66.87 28.48
CA PRO A 146 -22.83 -67.65 28.82
C PRO A 146 -21.58 -66.79 29.00
N ASP A 147 -20.66 -67.24 29.84
CA ASP A 147 -19.41 -66.58 30.26
C ASP A 147 -19.56 -65.34 31.20
N PHE A 148 -20.80 -64.88 31.43
CA PHE A 148 -21.11 -63.79 32.38
C PHE A 148 -21.85 -64.31 33.62
N HIS A 149 -21.55 -63.74 34.79
CA HIS A 149 -22.29 -63.93 36.04
C HIS A 149 -23.04 -62.65 36.43
N LEU A 150 -24.18 -62.79 37.13
CA LEU A 150 -25.05 -61.66 37.47
C LEU A 150 -24.61 -61.00 38.79
N VAL A 151 -24.26 -59.72 38.71
CA VAL A 151 -23.92 -58.88 39.86
C VAL A 151 -25.13 -58.00 40.23
N GLY A 152 -25.80 -58.35 41.32
CA GLY A 152 -26.98 -57.66 41.84
C GLY A 152 -28.16 -58.61 42.11
N GLY A 153 -29.35 -58.05 42.31
CA GLY A 153 -30.56 -58.85 42.52
C GLY A 153 -31.03 -59.53 41.23
N SER A 154 -31.16 -60.86 41.24
CA SER A 154 -31.68 -61.64 40.09
C SER A 154 -33.17 -61.46 39.81
N ARG A 155 -33.85 -60.61 40.58
CA ARG A 155 -35.28 -60.35 40.52
C ARG A 155 -35.60 -58.95 41.03
N SER A 156 -36.44 -58.23 40.32
CA SER A 156 -37.03 -56.97 40.78
C SER A 156 -38.54 -56.95 40.53
N VAL A 157 -39.29 -56.28 41.41
CA VAL A 157 -40.74 -56.12 41.32
C VAL A 157 -41.07 -54.63 41.33
N CYS A 158 -41.97 -54.22 40.45
CA CYS A 158 -42.46 -52.85 40.40
C CYS A 158 -43.43 -52.61 41.56
N SER A 159 -43.21 -51.58 42.37
CA SER A 159 -44.12 -51.14 43.42
C SER A 159 -44.26 -49.62 43.44
N GLN A 160 -45.49 -49.12 43.31
CA GLN A 160 -45.88 -47.70 43.34
C GLN A 160 -45.14 -46.76 42.35
N GLY A 161 -44.46 -47.32 41.34
CA GLY A 161 -43.63 -46.61 40.35
C GLY A 161 -42.11 -46.81 40.50
N GLN A 162 -41.65 -47.52 41.54
CA GLN A 162 -40.23 -47.81 41.76
C GLN A 162 -39.94 -49.32 41.74
N TRP A 163 -38.78 -49.70 41.22
CA TRP A 163 -38.30 -51.09 41.23
C TRP A 163 -37.72 -51.45 42.61
N SER A 164 -38.13 -52.60 43.17
CA SER A 164 -37.79 -53.02 44.54
C SER A 164 -36.32 -53.37 44.77
N SER A 165 -35.58 -53.69 43.70
CA SER A 165 -34.11 -53.78 43.71
C SER A 165 -33.52 -52.87 42.62
N PRO A 166 -32.30 -52.34 42.81
CA PRO A 166 -31.56 -51.71 41.71
C PRO A 166 -31.29 -52.72 40.58
N LYS A 167 -31.12 -52.19 39.36
CA LYS A 167 -30.84 -52.97 38.15
C LYS A 167 -29.51 -53.73 38.29
N PRO A 168 -29.48 -55.07 38.12
CA PRO A 168 -28.22 -55.83 38.11
C PRO A 168 -27.48 -55.64 36.78
N HIS A 169 -26.20 -56.04 36.75
CA HIS A 169 -25.38 -56.08 35.53
C HIS A 169 -24.68 -57.44 35.39
N CYS A 170 -24.30 -57.79 34.17
CA CYS A 170 -23.61 -59.04 33.85
C CYS A 170 -22.10 -58.80 33.73
N GLN A 171 -21.30 -59.55 34.50
CA GLN A 171 -19.85 -59.42 34.56
C GLN A 171 -19.15 -60.73 34.14
N VAL A 172 -18.18 -60.64 33.23
CA VAL A 172 -17.42 -61.79 32.73
C VAL A 172 -16.66 -62.49 33.86
N ASN A 173 -16.65 -63.83 33.86
CA ASN A 173 -15.74 -64.63 34.68
C ASN A 173 -14.29 -64.47 34.19
N ARG A 174 -13.58 -63.43 34.65
CA ARG A 174 -12.20 -63.14 34.24
C ARG A 174 -11.19 -64.05 34.94
N THR A 175 -10.64 -65.01 34.20
CA THR A 175 -9.29 -65.51 34.48
C THR A 175 -8.27 -64.38 34.21
N PRO A 176 -7.14 -64.32 34.96
CA PRO A 176 -6.17 -63.23 34.81
C PRO A 176 -5.29 -63.41 33.57
N HIS A 177 -5.73 -62.87 32.45
CA HIS A 177 -4.86 -62.58 31.30
C HIS A 177 -4.94 -61.10 30.92
N SER A 178 -3.82 -60.53 30.47
CA SER A 178 -3.59 -59.09 30.43
C SER A 178 -4.13 -58.44 29.14
N GLU A 179 -5.45 -58.23 29.09
CA GLU A 179 -6.06 -57.36 28.06
C GLU A 179 -5.87 -55.87 28.41
N ARG A 180 -5.36 -55.11 27.44
CA ARG A 180 -5.20 -53.65 27.54
C ARG A 180 -6.55 -52.94 27.49
N ARG A 181 -6.70 -51.85 28.26
CA ARG A 181 -7.90 -51.00 28.27
C ARG A 181 -7.85 -50.00 27.11
N ALA A 182 -8.88 -49.99 26.27
CA ALA A 182 -8.97 -49.04 25.16
C ALA A 182 -9.27 -47.61 25.65
N VAL A 183 -8.49 -46.63 25.18
CA VAL A 183 -8.67 -45.20 25.43
C VAL A 183 -8.88 -44.49 24.10
N TYR A 184 -9.99 -43.76 23.96
CA TYR A 184 -10.45 -43.24 22.68
C TYR A 184 -10.12 -41.75 22.48
N ILE A 185 -9.70 -41.42 21.27
CA ILE A 185 -9.34 -40.09 20.78
C ILE A 185 -10.33 -39.68 19.70
N GLY A 186 -10.95 -38.50 19.81
CA GLY A 186 -11.82 -37.96 18.77
C GLY A 186 -11.03 -37.05 17.82
N ALA A 187 -11.12 -37.25 16.51
CA ALA A 187 -10.38 -36.46 15.51
C ALA A 187 -11.27 -35.89 14.40
N LEU A 188 -10.90 -34.72 13.90
CA LEU A 188 -11.59 -34.02 12.80
C LEU A 188 -10.57 -33.67 11.71
N PHE A 189 -10.38 -34.59 10.77
CA PHE A 189 -9.51 -34.41 9.61
C PHE A 189 -10.25 -33.66 8.50
N PRO A 190 -9.61 -32.77 7.72
CA PRO A 190 -10.23 -32.13 6.57
C PRO A 190 -9.79 -32.78 5.25
N MET A 191 -10.66 -33.56 4.62
CA MET A 191 -10.30 -34.24 3.35
C MET A 191 -10.45 -33.32 2.12
N SER A 192 -11.13 -32.18 2.30
CA SER A 192 -11.42 -31.17 1.28
C SER A 192 -11.63 -29.79 1.93
N GLY A 193 -11.99 -28.77 1.15
CA GLY A 193 -12.13 -27.38 1.62
C GLY A 193 -10.85 -26.56 1.43
N GLY A 194 -10.77 -25.40 2.09
CA GLY A 194 -9.67 -24.43 1.92
C GLY A 194 -8.28 -24.89 2.39
N TRP A 195 -8.19 -26.05 3.05
CA TRP A 195 -6.94 -26.75 3.35
C TRP A 195 -7.23 -28.26 3.48
N PRO A 196 -6.97 -29.09 2.45
CA PRO A 196 -7.32 -30.52 2.43
C PRO A 196 -6.33 -31.41 3.21
N GLY A 197 -5.80 -30.92 4.34
CA GLY A 197 -4.66 -31.51 5.04
C GLY A 197 -4.89 -32.88 5.71
N GLY A 198 -6.13 -33.35 5.76
CA GLY A 198 -6.47 -34.68 6.28
C GLY A 198 -5.87 -35.83 5.47
N GLN A 199 -5.59 -35.60 4.19
CA GLN A 199 -5.16 -36.65 3.24
C GLN A 199 -3.83 -37.28 3.63
N ALA A 200 -2.84 -36.50 4.08
CA ALA A 200 -1.59 -37.01 4.66
C ALA A 200 -1.62 -37.12 6.20
N CYS A 201 -2.35 -36.24 6.90
CA CYS A 201 -2.35 -36.24 8.36
C CYS A 201 -3.07 -37.45 9.00
N GLN A 202 -4.10 -38.01 8.36
CA GLN A 202 -4.75 -39.23 8.88
C GLN A 202 -3.78 -40.45 8.85
N PRO A 203 -3.15 -40.82 7.70
CA PRO A 203 -2.15 -41.89 7.66
C PRO A 203 -0.97 -41.70 8.63
N ALA A 204 -0.57 -40.45 8.88
CA ALA A 204 0.47 -40.14 9.86
C ALA A 204 0.03 -40.40 11.31
N VAL A 205 -1.21 -40.06 11.68
CA VAL A 205 -1.78 -40.38 13.00
C VAL A 205 -1.98 -41.89 13.18
N GLU A 206 -2.48 -42.60 12.16
CA GLU A 206 -2.61 -44.06 12.18
C GLU A 206 -1.25 -44.73 12.43
N MET A 207 -0.22 -44.31 11.69
CA MET A 207 1.14 -44.78 11.86
C MET A 207 1.73 -44.48 13.25
N ALA A 208 1.44 -43.31 13.82
CA ALA A 208 1.86 -42.96 15.18
C ALA A 208 1.18 -43.84 16.24
N LEU A 209 -0.11 -44.14 16.07
CA LEU A 209 -0.87 -45.01 16.98
C LEU A 209 -0.36 -46.46 16.94
N GLU A 210 -0.02 -46.98 15.76
CA GLU A 210 0.66 -48.28 15.63
C GLU A 210 2.02 -48.28 16.34
N ASP A 211 2.88 -47.30 16.04
CA ASP A 211 4.22 -47.20 16.63
C ASP A 211 4.15 -47.09 18.18
N VAL A 212 3.23 -46.28 18.72
CA VAL A 212 3.00 -46.13 20.16
C VAL A 212 2.40 -47.39 20.80
N ASN A 213 1.35 -47.98 20.21
CA ASN A 213 0.70 -49.17 20.79
C ASN A 213 1.60 -50.41 20.71
N SER A 214 2.53 -50.49 19.76
CA SER A 214 3.52 -51.57 19.69
C SER A 214 4.44 -51.60 20.93
N ARG A 215 4.76 -50.42 21.47
CA ARG A 215 5.65 -50.25 22.62
C ARG A 215 4.97 -50.62 23.93
N ARG A 216 5.75 -51.24 24.82
CA ARG A 216 5.31 -51.66 26.17
C ARG A 216 5.78 -50.70 27.28
N ASP A 217 6.74 -49.84 26.97
CA ASP A 217 7.33 -48.84 27.87
C ASP A 217 6.57 -47.51 27.94
N ILE A 218 5.67 -47.25 26.98
CA ILE A 218 4.88 -46.00 26.92
C ILE A 218 3.52 -46.17 27.61
N LEU A 219 2.73 -47.17 27.21
CA LEU A 219 1.46 -47.51 27.85
C LEU A 219 1.37 -49.05 27.94
N PRO A 220 1.74 -49.67 29.09
CA PRO A 220 1.64 -51.12 29.24
C PRO A 220 0.18 -51.59 29.29
N ASP A 221 -0.64 -50.93 30.13
CA ASP A 221 -2.01 -51.34 30.48
C ASP A 221 -3.12 -50.79 29.56
N TYR A 222 -2.78 -49.81 28.71
CA TYR A 222 -3.75 -49.10 27.86
C TYR A 222 -3.40 -49.23 26.37
N GLU A 223 -4.41 -49.01 25.51
CA GLU A 223 -4.30 -49.01 24.05
C GLU A 223 -5.02 -47.77 23.50
N LEU A 224 -4.34 -46.95 22.69
CA LEU A 224 -4.94 -45.75 22.09
C LEU A 224 -5.71 -46.10 20.82
N LYS A 225 -6.97 -45.64 20.72
CA LYS A 225 -7.85 -45.85 19.56
C LYS A 225 -8.42 -44.54 19.04
N LEU A 226 -8.61 -44.47 17.72
CA LEU A 226 -9.04 -43.26 17.01
C LEU A 226 -10.48 -43.39 16.54
N ILE A 227 -11.27 -42.32 16.69
CA ILE A 227 -12.58 -42.15 16.07
C ILE A 227 -12.52 -40.83 15.30
N HIS A 228 -12.67 -40.88 13.98
CA HIS A 228 -12.41 -39.73 13.11
C HIS A 228 -13.56 -39.44 12.14
N HIS A 229 -13.76 -38.15 11.83
CA HIS A 229 -14.75 -37.69 10.85
C HIS A 229 -14.15 -36.64 9.90
N ASP A 230 -14.70 -36.51 8.69
CA ASP A 230 -14.31 -35.45 7.73
C ASP A 230 -15.00 -34.13 8.08
N SER A 231 -14.19 -33.11 8.38
CA SER A 231 -14.64 -31.76 8.74
C SER A 231 -14.67 -30.78 7.56
N LYS A 232 -13.96 -31.06 6.47
CA LYS A 232 -13.81 -30.18 5.28
C LYS A 232 -13.40 -28.72 5.57
N CYS A 233 -12.78 -28.47 6.74
CA CYS A 233 -12.59 -27.15 7.34
C CYS A 233 -13.87 -26.32 7.61
N ASP A 234 -15.07 -26.88 7.44
CA ASP A 234 -16.34 -26.19 7.63
C ASP A 234 -16.82 -26.27 9.10
N PRO A 235 -17.08 -25.13 9.77
CA PRO A 235 -17.59 -25.12 11.14
C PRO A 235 -18.96 -25.78 11.32
N GLY A 236 -19.84 -25.77 10.32
CA GLY A 236 -21.18 -26.37 10.41
C GLY A 236 -21.12 -27.91 10.41
N GLN A 237 -20.42 -28.47 9.43
CA GLN A 237 -20.11 -29.90 9.33
C GLN A 237 -19.32 -30.37 10.57
N ALA A 238 -18.31 -29.59 11.00
CA ALA A 238 -17.56 -29.90 12.21
C ALA A 238 -18.40 -29.83 13.50
N THR A 239 -19.36 -28.90 13.60
CA THR A 239 -20.31 -28.86 14.73
C THR A 239 -21.10 -30.17 14.81
N LYS A 240 -21.67 -30.64 13.70
CA LYS A 240 -22.41 -31.91 13.68
C LYS A 240 -21.54 -33.07 14.18
N TYR A 241 -20.33 -33.24 13.64
CA TYR A 241 -19.46 -34.34 14.04
C TYR A 241 -18.89 -34.20 15.46
N LEU A 242 -18.76 -32.97 15.99
CA LEU A 242 -18.44 -32.75 17.40
C LEU A 242 -19.56 -33.26 18.32
N TYR A 243 -20.84 -33.03 17.99
CA TYR A 243 -21.96 -33.61 18.73
C TYR A 243 -21.97 -35.16 18.62
N GLU A 244 -21.73 -35.73 17.44
CA GLU A 244 -21.64 -37.18 17.26
C GLU A 244 -20.46 -37.81 18.03
N LEU A 245 -19.34 -37.09 18.19
CA LEU A 245 -18.21 -37.53 19.02
C LEU A 245 -18.50 -37.42 20.53
N LEU A 246 -19.18 -36.37 20.98
CA LEU A 246 -19.38 -36.09 22.42
C LEU A 246 -20.55 -36.87 23.05
N TYR A 247 -21.64 -37.10 22.31
CA TYR A 247 -22.88 -37.67 22.86
C TYR A 247 -23.07 -39.18 22.60
N ASN A 248 -22.17 -39.81 21.83
CA ASN A 248 -22.18 -41.27 21.63
C ASN A 248 -20.98 -41.90 22.35
N ASP A 249 -21.18 -43.09 22.90
CA ASP A 249 -20.11 -43.95 23.39
C ASP A 249 -19.14 -44.38 22.28
N PRO A 250 -17.89 -44.74 22.60
CA PRO A 250 -17.25 -44.63 23.93
C PRO A 250 -16.89 -43.18 24.28
N ILE A 251 -16.53 -42.90 25.53
CA ILE A 251 -16.03 -41.58 25.97
C ILE A 251 -14.66 -41.28 25.33
N LYS A 252 -14.45 -40.04 24.85
CA LYS A 252 -13.19 -39.58 24.24
C LYS A 252 -12.38 -38.81 25.30
N ILE A 253 -11.08 -39.05 25.41
CA ILE A 253 -10.22 -38.36 26.41
C ILE A 253 -9.67 -37.01 25.92
N ILE A 254 -9.58 -36.83 24.60
CA ILE A 254 -9.00 -35.64 23.95
C ILE A 254 -9.60 -35.47 22.55
N LEU A 255 -9.64 -34.23 22.06
CA LEU A 255 -10.09 -33.89 20.70
C LEU A 255 -8.95 -33.34 19.84
N MET A 256 -8.84 -33.80 18.60
CA MET A 256 -7.80 -33.43 17.63
C MET A 256 -8.40 -32.78 16.35
N PRO A 257 -8.66 -31.46 16.35
CA PRO A 257 -9.11 -30.72 15.18
C PRO A 257 -7.95 -30.27 14.28
N GLY A 258 -8.13 -30.39 12.97
CA GLY A 258 -7.18 -29.89 11.96
C GLY A 258 -7.21 -28.37 11.78
N CYS A 259 -8.13 -27.88 10.94
CA CYS A 259 -8.13 -26.50 10.46
C CYS A 259 -8.36 -25.47 11.58
N SER A 260 -7.91 -24.24 11.38
CA SER A 260 -8.08 -23.15 12.36
C SER A 260 -9.54 -22.79 12.66
N SER A 261 -10.41 -22.75 11.65
CA SER A 261 -11.86 -22.51 11.81
C SER A 261 -12.52 -23.51 12.77
N VAL A 262 -12.24 -24.79 12.56
CA VAL A 262 -12.72 -25.92 13.38
C VAL A 262 -12.05 -25.94 14.75
N SER A 263 -10.76 -25.62 14.82
CA SER A 263 -9.99 -25.62 16.07
C SER A 263 -10.45 -24.53 17.04
N THR A 264 -10.77 -23.33 16.55
CA THR A 264 -11.37 -22.26 17.37
C THR A 264 -12.70 -22.70 17.97
N LEU A 265 -13.61 -23.25 17.13
CA LEU A 265 -14.90 -23.78 17.56
C LEU A 265 -14.77 -24.87 18.63
N VAL A 266 -13.95 -25.89 18.37
CA VAL A 266 -13.76 -27.04 19.27
C VAL A 266 -13.10 -26.61 20.59
N ALA A 267 -12.10 -25.72 20.56
CA ALA A 267 -11.41 -25.24 21.76
C ALA A 267 -12.31 -24.37 22.65
N GLU A 268 -13.18 -23.54 22.07
CA GLU A 268 -14.12 -22.69 22.81
C GLU A 268 -15.26 -23.50 23.46
N ALA A 269 -15.66 -24.61 22.81
CA ALA A 269 -16.67 -25.53 23.31
C ALA A 269 -16.13 -26.53 24.36
N ALA A 270 -14.95 -27.11 24.14
CA ALA A 270 -14.40 -28.24 24.92
C ALA A 270 -14.29 -27.98 26.44
N ARG A 271 -14.11 -26.72 26.85
CA ARG A 271 -14.11 -26.31 28.27
C ARG A 271 -15.41 -26.69 29.02
N MET A 272 -16.53 -26.85 28.32
CA MET A 272 -17.82 -27.26 28.90
C MET A 272 -17.90 -28.76 29.21
N TRP A 273 -17.01 -29.57 28.62
CA TRP A 273 -16.90 -31.02 28.83
C TRP A 273 -15.57 -31.41 29.50
N ASN A 274 -14.86 -30.42 30.09
CA ASN A 274 -13.53 -30.58 30.67
C ASN A 274 -12.53 -31.29 29.73
N LEU A 275 -12.60 -31.04 28.42
CA LEU A 275 -11.74 -31.71 27.44
C LEU A 275 -10.50 -30.91 27.08
N ILE A 276 -9.40 -31.62 26.85
CA ILE A 276 -8.20 -31.08 26.20
C ILE A 276 -8.40 -31.13 24.68
N VAL A 277 -7.89 -30.11 24.00
CA VAL A 277 -7.92 -30.01 22.54
C VAL A 277 -6.48 -29.89 22.04
N LEU A 278 -6.04 -30.82 21.19
CA LEU A 278 -4.69 -30.86 20.63
C LEU A 278 -4.77 -30.75 19.09
N SER A 279 -4.63 -29.53 18.57
CA SER A 279 -4.65 -29.32 17.12
C SER A 279 -3.29 -29.61 16.50
N TYR A 280 -3.29 -30.43 15.45
CA TYR A 280 -2.09 -30.73 14.68
C TYR A 280 -1.87 -29.76 13.49
N GLY A 281 -2.89 -28.98 13.10
CA GLY A 281 -2.89 -28.17 11.88
C GLY A 281 -3.26 -26.68 12.04
N SER A 282 -3.61 -26.22 13.25
CA SER A 282 -4.08 -24.84 13.42
C SER A 282 -2.97 -23.82 13.68
N SER A 283 -2.79 -22.93 12.71
CA SER A 283 -1.85 -21.79 12.77
C SER A 283 -2.38 -20.51 13.44
N SER A 284 -3.69 -20.40 13.71
CA SER A 284 -4.35 -19.14 14.12
C SER A 284 -3.67 -18.45 15.32
N PRO A 285 -3.25 -17.18 15.21
CA PRO A 285 -2.68 -16.44 16.34
C PRO A 285 -3.64 -16.32 17.54
N ALA A 286 -4.94 -16.12 17.29
CA ALA A 286 -5.98 -15.97 18.31
C ALA A 286 -6.04 -17.13 19.33
N LEU A 287 -5.76 -18.36 18.89
CA LEU A 287 -5.73 -19.56 19.74
C LEU A 287 -4.62 -19.58 20.78
N SER A 288 -3.73 -18.59 20.77
CA SER A 288 -2.72 -18.37 21.82
C SER A 288 -3.30 -17.76 23.10
N ASN A 289 -4.54 -17.23 23.06
CA ASN A 289 -5.18 -16.60 24.21
C ASN A 289 -5.70 -17.65 25.23
N ARG A 290 -4.91 -17.89 26.27
CA ARG A 290 -5.22 -18.81 27.38
C ARG A 290 -6.46 -18.47 28.20
N GLN A 291 -6.97 -17.24 28.15
CA GLN A 291 -8.22 -16.86 28.84
C GLN A 291 -9.46 -17.37 28.10
N ARG A 292 -9.42 -17.37 26.75
CA ARG A 292 -10.49 -17.92 25.89
C ARG A 292 -10.34 -19.42 25.67
N PHE A 293 -9.10 -19.91 25.57
CA PHE A 293 -8.75 -21.29 25.24
C PHE A 293 -7.84 -21.90 26.32
N PRO A 294 -8.38 -22.23 27.52
CA PRO A 294 -7.56 -22.72 28.63
C PRO A 294 -6.90 -24.07 28.31
N THR A 295 -7.68 -25.05 27.86
CA THR A 295 -7.25 -26.45 27.65
C THR A 295 -6.73 -26.76 26.24
N PHE A 296 -6.38 -25.73 25.45
CA PHE A 296 -5.90 -25.89 24.07
C PHE A 296 -4.38 -26.11 24.01
N PHE A 297 -3.93 -27.00 23.12
CA PHE A 297 -2.55 -27.20 22.72
C PHE A 297 -2.47 -27.37 21.21
N ARG A 298 -1.28 -27.16 20.65
CA ARG A 298 -0.98 -27.48 19.25
C ARG A 298 0.48 -27.81 19.04
N THR A 299 0.76 -28.69 18.08
CA THR A 299 2.10 -28.90 17.53
C THR A 299 2.40 -27.90 16.40
N HIS A 300 1.38 -27.46 15.66
CA HIS A 300 1.55 -26.49 14.58
C HIS A 300 2.03 -25.11 15.09
N PRO A 301 3.06 -24.50 14.48
CA PRO A 301 3.53 -23.17 14.85
C PRO A 301 2.48 -22.07 14.51
N SER A 302 2.53 -20.93 15.20
CA SER A 302 1.59 -19.83 14.91
C SER A 302 2.00 -19.04 13.67
N ALA A 303 1.00 -18.57 12.90
CA ALA A 303 1.20 -17.76 11.70
C ALA A 303 1.98 -16.45 11.94
N THR A 304 2.06 -15.96 13.17
CA THR A 304 2.90 -14.79 13.54
C THR A 304 4.39 -15.01 13.30
N LEU A 305 4.87 -16.27 13.20
CA LEU A 305 6.28 -16.58 12.97
C LEU A 305 6.80 -16.06 11.62
N HIS A 306 5.92 -15.89 10.62
CA HIS A 306 6.27 -15.28 9.32
C HIS A 306 6.57 -13.79 9.42
N ASN A 307 5.98 -13.07 10.39
CA ASN A 307 6.03 -11.61 10.45
C ASN A 307 7.43 -11.05 10.78
N PRO A 308 8.21 -11.60 11.73
CA PRO A 308 9.62 -11.26 11.89
C PRO A 308 10.45 -11.46 10.62
N THR A 309 10.20 -12.52 9.85
CA THR A 309 10.90 -12.78 8.58
C THR A 309 10.54 -11.74 7.53
N ARG A 310 9.25 -11.41 7.37
CA ARG A 310 8.77 -10.34 6.47
C ARG A 310 9.38 -8.99 6.83
N VAL A 311 9.33 -8.59 8.10
CA VAL A 311 9.96 -7.36 8.60
C VAL A 311 11.48 -7.36 8.31
N LYS A 312 12.18 -8.48 8.52
CA LYS A 312 13.62 -8.55 8.26
C LYS A 312 13.98 -8.47 6.78
N LEU A 313 13.11 -8.96 5.90
CA LEU A 313 13.21 -8.78 4.45
C LEU A 313 12.95 -7.32 4.03
N PHE A 314 11.93 -6.67 4.62
CA PHE A 314 11.68 -5.23 4.39
C PHE A 314 12.87 -4.37 4.83
N GLU A 315 13.48 -4.66 5.98
CA GLU A 315 14.73 -4.01 6.42
C GLU A 315 15.88 -4.25 5.43
N LYS A 316 16.09 -5.50 4.99
CA LYS A 316 17.17 -5.89 4.06
C LYS A 316 17.10 -5.14 2.72
N TRP A 317 15.89 -4.89 2.21
CA TRP A 317 15.65 -4.16 0.96
C TRP A 317 15.34 -2.66 1.16
N GLY A 318 15.36 -2.16 2.40
CA GLY A 318 15.13 -0.74 2.72
C GLY A 318 13.68 -0.27 2.52
N TRP A 319 12.71 -1.18 2.40
CA TRP A 319 11.31 -0.84 2.16
C TRP A 319 10.64 -0.32 3.43
N LYS A 320 10.16 0.93 3.37
CA LYS A 320 9.55 1.64 4.50
C LYS A 320 8.04 1.88 4.39
N LYS A 321 7.43 1.54 3.26
CA LYS A 321 6.00 1.67 2.99
C LYS A 321 5.49 0.37 2.37
N ILE A 322 4.47 -0.22 2.95
CA ILE A 322 3.85 -1.46 2.49
C ILE A 322 2.32 -1.32 2.43
N ALA A 323 1.69 -2.10 1.56
CA ALA A 323 0.25 -2.27 1.51
C ALA A 323 -0.13 -3.71 1.89
N THR A 324 -1.33 -3.89 2.41
CA THR A 324 -1.82 -5.19 2.92
C THR A 324 -3.21 -5.48 2.40
N ILE A 325 -3.45 -6.69 1.91
CA ILE A 325 -4.74 -7.19 1.44
C ILE A 325 -5.01 -8.56 2.06
N GLN A 326 -6.14 -8.69 2.75
CA GLN A 326 -6.50 -9.94 3.44
C GLN A 326 -7.92 -10.41 3.17
N GLN A 327 -8.14 -11.72 3.27
CA GLN A 327 -9.47 -12.28 3.44
C GLN A 327 -9.92 -12.09 4.90
N THR A 328 -11.19 -11.76 5.12
CA THR A 328 -11.77 -11.50 6.45
C THR A 328 -11.97 -12.81 7.23
N THR A 329 -10.89 -13.37 7.75
CA THR A 329 -10.87 -14.59 8.57
C THR A 329 -9.98 -14.39 9.80
N GLU A 330 -10.38 -14.93 10.96
CA GLU A 330 -9.70 -14.76 12.27
C GLU A 330 -8.17 -14.97 12.20
N VAL A 331 -7.72 -15.98 11.46
CA VAL A 331 -6.28 -16.28 11.26
C VAL A 331 -5.53 -15.17 10.53
N PHE A 332 -6.11 -14.57 9.48
CA PHE A 332 -5.44 -13.53 8.69
C PHE A 332 -5.48 -12.19 9.41
N THR A 333 -6.64 -11.79 9.95
CA THR A 333 -6.79 -10.56 10.75
C THR A 333 -5.78 -10.53 11.89
N SER A 334 -5.74 -11.55 12.75
CA SER A 334 -4.80 -11.59 13.87
C SER A 334 -3.33 -11.79 13.47
N THR A 335 -3.05 -12.22 12.23
CA THR A 335 -1.69 -12.21 11.66
C THR A 335 -1.31 -10.82 11.15
N LEU A 336 -2.26 -10.04 10.64
CA LEU A 336 -2.05 -8.66 10.20
C LEU A 336 -1.91 -7.70 11.39
N ASP A 337 -2.61 -7.95 12.50
CA ASP A 337 -2.49 -7.16 13.73
C ASP A 337 -1.08 -7.33 14.35
N ASP A 338 -0.56 -8.56 14.43
CA ASP A 338 0.82 -8.86 14.84
C ASP A 338 1.86 -8.27 13.86
N LEU A 339 1.54 -8.21 12.56
CA LEU A 339 2.40 -7.57 11.56
C LEU A 339 2.44 -6.04 11.74
N GLU A 340 1.29 -5.40 12.02
CA GLU A 340 1.18 -3.95 12.26
C GLU A 340 2.01 -3.50 13.48
N GLU A 341 1.95 -4.26 14.58
CA GLU A 341 2.80 -4.02 15.74
C GLU A 341 4.29 -4.05 15.37
N ARG A 342 4.72 -5.09 14.62
CA ARG A 342 6.14 -5.32 14.28
C ARG A 342 6.71 -4.37 13.24
N VAL A 343 5.93 -3.98 12.24
CA VAL A 343 6.39 -2.98 11.25
C VAL A 343 6.51 -1.61 11.92
N LYS A 344 5.62 -1.28 12.86
CA LYS A 344 5.69 -0.06 13.67
C LYS A 344 6.93 -0.04 14.58
N GLU A 345 7.28 -1.16 15.23
CA GLU A 345 8.56 -1.32 15.96
C GLU A 345 9.78 -1.08 15.05
N ALA A 346 9.75 -1.59 13.82
CA ALA A 346 10.82 -1.44 12.83
C ALA A 346 10.83 -0.07 12.09
N GLY A 347 9.91 0.84 12.42
CA GLY A 347 9.73 2.12 11.72
C GLY A 347 9.42 1.93 10.23
N ILE A 348 8.44 1.07 9.93
CA ILE A 348 7.89 0.76 8.61
C ILE A 348 6.37 1.01 8.68
N GLU A 349 5.80 1.67 7.69
CA GLU A 349 4.41 2.12 7.69
C GLU A 349 3.53 1.25 6.76
N ILE A 350 2.37 0.82 7.26
CA ILE A 350 1.30 0.25 6.41
C ILE A 350 0.51 1.42 5.83
N THR A 351 0.86 1.83 4.61
CA THR A 351 0.22 2.99 3.96
C THR A 351 -1.17 2.69 3.41
N PHE A 352 -1.50 1.41 3.21
CA PHE A 352 -2.83 1.02 2.74
C PHE A 352 -3.24 -0.38 3.23
N ARG A 353 -4.48 -0.52 3.69
CA ARG A 353 -5.09 -1.78 4.13
C ARG A 353 -6.38 -2.02 3.38
N GLN A 354 -6.56 -3.23 2.85
CA GLN A 354 -7.80 -3.71 2.24
C GLN A 354 -8.18 -5.07 2.83
N SER A 355 -9.48 -5.35 2.86
CA SER A 355 -10.03 -6.63 3.31
C SER A 355 -11.22 -7.02 2.45
N PHE A 356 -11.35 -8.31 2.13
CA PHE A 356 -12.49 -8.83 1.36
C PHE A 356 -13.06 -10.10 1.99
N PHE A 357 -14.34 -10.37 1.74
CA PHE A 357 -14.98 -11.62 2.17
C PHE A 357 -14.97 -12.69 1.06
N SER A 358 -15.34 -12.30 -0.16
CA SER A 358 -15.51 -13.20 -1.31
C SER A 358 -15.06 -12.62 -2.65
N ASP A 359 -15.28 -11.33 -2.91
CA ASP A 359 -14.85 -10.62 -4.12
C ASP A 359 -13.61 -9.72 -3.86
N PRO A 360 -12.46 -9.97 -4.52
CA PRO A 360 -11.26 -9.16 -4.41
C PRO A 360 -11.16 -7.99 -5.40
N ALA A 361 -12.06 -7.84 -6.39
CA ALA A 361 -11.88 -6.93 -7.51
C ALA A 361 -11.79 -5.45 -7.10
N VAL A 362 -12.63 -4.99 -6.16
CA VAL A 362 -12.57 -3.63 -5.62
C VAL A 362 -11.28 -3.37 -4.81
N PRO A 363 -10.87 -4.25 -3.87
CA PRO A 363 -9.54 -4.19 -3.25
C PRO A 363 -8.36 -4.04 -4.22
N VAL A 364 -8.33 -4.81 -5.31
CA VAL A 364 -7.22 -4.76 -6.29
C VAL A 364 -7.21 -3.43 -7.05
N LYS A 365 -8.37 -2.94 -7.48
CA LYS A 365 -8.53 -1.61 -8.09
C LYS A 365 -8.09 -0.49 -7.15
N ASN A 366 -8.39 -0.61 -5.86
CA ASN A 366 -7.95 0.34 -4.84
C ASN A 366 -6.43 0.30 -4.63
N LEU A 367 -5.79 -0.87 -4.60
CA LEU A 367 -4.33 -0.99 -4.54
C LEU A 367 -3.66 -0.33 -5.75
N LYS A 368 -4.17 -0.56 -6.96
CA LYS A 368 -3.68 0.06 -8.20
C LYS A 368 -3.81 1.59 -8.15
N ARG A 369 -4.95 2.11 -7.70
CA ARG A 369 -5.23 3.55 -7.56
C ARG A 369 -4.32 4.27 -6.56
N GLN A 370 -3.71 3.56 -5.61
CA GLN A 370 -2.81 4.12 -4.59
C GLN A 370 -1.32 3.91 -4.90
N ASP A 371 -0.97 3.38 -6.09
CA ASP A 371 0.37 2.91 -6.47
C ASP A 371 1.06 2.06 -5.40
N ALA A 372 0.32 1.08 -4.85
CA ALA A 372 0.84 0.16 -3.86
C ALA A 372 1.89 -0.79 -4.46
N ARG A 373 3.19 -0.55 -4.21
CA ARG A 373 4.29 -1.33 -4.81
C ARG A 373 4.67 -2.61 -4.05
N ILE A 374 4.76 -2.56 -2.72
CA ILE A 374 5.06 -3.73 -1.88
C ILE A 374 3.75 -4.19 -1.23
N ILE A 375 3.25 -5.37 -1.60
CA ILE A 375 1.91 -5.85 -1.23
C ILE A 375 2.02 -7.16 -0.46
N VAL A 376 1.39 -7.24 0.72
CA VAL A 376 1.28 -8.48 1.52
C VAL A 376 -0.13 -9.05 1.37
N GLY A 377 -0.23 -10.26 0.81
CA GLY A 377 -1.47 -11.02 0.65
C GLY A 377 -1.67 -12.07 1.74
N LEU A 378 -2.83 -12.05 2.40
CA LEU A 378 -3.21 -12.99 3.47
C LEU A 378 -4.61 -13.57 3.20
N PHE A 379 -4.67 -14.68 2.45
CA PHE A 379 -5.90 -15.34 2.03
C PHE A 379 -5.65 -16.86 1.82
N TYR A 380 -6.69 -17.65 1.59
CA TYR A 380 -6.54 -19.06 1.18
C TYR A 380 -6.24 -19.19 -0.32
N GLU A 381 -5.78 -20.37 -0.75
CA GLU A 381 -5.39 -20.68 -2.14
C GLU A 381 -6.52 -20.45 -3.17
N THR A 382 -7.76 -20.81 -2.79
CA THR A 382 -8.99 -20.60 -3.58
C THR A 382 -9.30 -19.12 -3.83
N GLU A 383 -8.89 -18.26 -2.93
CA GLU A 383 -9.01 -16.81 -3.02
C GLU A 383 -7.79 -16.21 -3.72
N ALA A 384 -6.60 -16.82 -3.59
CA ALA A 384 -5.41 -16.43 -4.33
C ALA A 384 -5.65 -16.48 -5.85
N ARG A 385 -6.26 -17.57 -6.37
CA ARG A 385 -6.64 -17.65 -7.80
C ARG A 385 -7.50 -16.48 -8.26
N LYS A 386 -8.50 -16.09 -7.46
CA LYS A 386 -9.40 -14.96 -7.75
C LYS A 386 -8.68 -13.62 -7.68
N VAL A 387 -7.88 -13.39 -6.63
CA VAL A 387 -7.06 -12.17 -6.47
C VAL A 387 -6.13 -12.01 -7.67
N PHE A 388 -5.37 -13.05 -8.05
CA PHE A 388 -4.38 -12.94 -9.11
C PHE A 388 -5.01 -12.79 -10.51
N CYS A 389 -6.20 -13.35 -10.76
CA CYS A 389 -6.94 -13.08 -11.99
C CYS A 389 -7.40 -11.60 -12.10
N GLU A 390 -7.75 -10.94 -11.00
CA GLU A 390 -8.03 -9.48 -11.01
C GLU A 390 -6.74 -8.64 -11.08
N VAL A 391 -5.65 -9.07 -10.44
CA VAL A 391 -4.32 -8.44 -10.52
C VAL A 391 -3.77 -8.44 -11.95
N TYR A 392 -4.03 -9.52 -12.71
CA TYR A 392 -3.70 -9.59 -14.13
C TYR A 392 -4.44 -8.51 -14.94
N LYS A 393 -5.76 -8.42 -14.77
CA LYS A 393 -6.64 -7.46 -15.47
C LYS A 393 -6.26 -6.00 -15.19
N GLU A 394 -5.94 -5.68 -13.93
CA GLU A 394 -5.52 -4.34 -13.49
C GLU A 394 -4.01 -4.08 -13.73
N ARG A 395 -3.27 -5.04 -14.32
CA ARG A 395 -1.82 -5.02 -14.56
C ARG A 395 -1.04 -4.53 -13.32
N LEU A 396 -1.29 -5.19 -12.17
CA LEU A 396 -0.69 -4.90 -10.86
C LEU A 396 0.45 -5.90 -10.52
N PHE A 397 1.29 -6.20 -11.51
CA PHE A 397 2.37 -7.18 -11.43
C PHE A 397 3.57 -6.77 -12.31
N GLY A 398 4.64 -7.56 -12.29
CA GLY A 398 5.89 -7.26 -13.00
C GLY A 398 6.79 -6.26 -12.26
N LYS A 399 7.83 -5.77 -12.93
CA LYS A 399 9.03 -5.07 -12.37
C LYS A 399 8.78 -3.99 -11.29
N LYS A 400 7.60 -3.36 -11.27
CA LYS A 400 7.25 -2.25 -10.35
C LYS A 400 6.59 -2.71 -9.04
N TYR A 401 6.20 -3.97 -8.95
CA TYR A 401 5.39 -4.53 -7.85
C TYR A 401 6.04 -5.78 -7.25
N VAL A 402 5.92 -5.98 -5.93
CA VAL A 402 6.40 -7.18 -5.22
C VAL A 402 5.29 -7.70 -4.31
N TRP A 403 4.88 -8.94 -4.55
CA TRP A 403 3.87 -9.65 -3.77
C TRP A 403 4.51 -10.56 -2.72
N PHE A 404 4.04 -10.47 -1.47
CA PHE A 404 4.35 -11.41 -0.39
C PHE A 404 3.15 -12.30 -0.12
N LEU A 405 3.30 -13.61 -0.29
CA LEU A 405 2.27 -14.62 -0.02
C LEU A 405 2.68 -15.53 1.15
N ILE A 406 1.88 -16.58 1.38
CA ILE A 406 2.13 -17.63 2.37
C ILE A 406 2.51 -18.90 1.62
N GLY A 407 3.57 -19.60 2.04
CA GLY A 407 4.18 -20.70 1.29
C GLY A 407 3.59 -22.09 1.52
N TRP A 408 2.35 -22.22 1.99
CA TRP A 408 1.68 -23.52 2.20
C TRP A 408 0.76 -23.93 1.03
N TYR A 409 0.59 -23.08 0.01
CA TYR A 409 -0.14 -23.44 -1.20
C TYR A 409 0.59 -24.58 -1.95
N ALA A 410 -0.14 -25.42 -2.69
CA ALA A 410 0.50 -26.43 -3.55
C ALA A 410 1.34 -25.76 -4.65
N ASP A 411 2.53 -26.29 -4.99
CA ASP A 411 3.48 -25.67 -5.94
C ASP A 411 2.88 -25.31 -7.32
N ASN A 412 1.80 -26.00 -7.71
CA ASN A 412 1.08 -25.83 -8.97
C ASN A 412 -0.27 -25.09 -8.83
N TRP A 413 -0.56 -24.44 -7.69
CA TRP A 413 -1.89 -23.89 -7.33
C TRP A 413 -2.54 -22.97 -8.39
N PHE A 414 -1.73 -22.27 -9.18
CA PHE A 414 -2.17 -21.35 -10.24
C PHE A 414 -2.39 -22.01 -11.61
N LYS A 415 -2.03 -23.30 -11.75
CA LYS A 415 -2.22 -24.12 -12.95
C LYS A 415 -3.44 -25.05 -12.87
N ILE A 416 -4.06 -25.13 -11.68
CA ILE A 416 -5.26 -25.94 -11.43
C ILE A 416 -6.47 -25.26 -12.10
N TYR A 417 -7.27 -26.03 -12.84
CA TYR A 417 -8.53 -25.54 -13.42
C TYR A 417 -9.53 -25.17 -12.31
N ASP A 418 -9.94 -23.90 -12.28
CA ASP A 418 -10.91 -23.36 -11.33
C ASP A 418 -12.03 -22.64 -12.11
N PRO A 419 -13.29 -23.14 -12.08
CA PRO A 419 -14.38 -22.57 -12.85
C PRO A 419 -14.90 -21.22 -12.28
N SER A 420 -14.33 -20.72 -11.18
CA SER A 420 -14.68 -19.42 -10.59
C SER A 420 -13.81 -18.25 -11.07
N ILE A 421 -12.83 -18.50 -11.94
CA ILE A 421 -12.00 -17.48 -12.59
C ILE A 421 -12.16 -17.52 -14.11
N ASN A 422 -11.87 -16.38 -14.77
CA ASN A 422 -11.95 -16.22 -16.23
C ASN A 422 -10.59 -15.85 -16.85
N CYS A 423 -9.50 -16.23 -16.18
CA CYS A 423 -8.13 -16.04 -16.66
C CYS A 423 -7.52 -17.41 -17.01
N THR A 424 -6.71 -17.45 -18.06
CA THR A 424 -6.01 -18.66 -18.49
C THR A 424 -4.78 -18.94 -17.62
N VAL A 425 -4.24 -20.17 -17.69
CA VAL A 425 -3.06 -20.57 -16.91
C VAL A 425 -1.81 -19.75 -17.27
N ASP A 426 -1.66 -19.36 -18.55
CA ASP A 426 -0.51 -18.56 -18.99
C ASP A 426 -0.58 -17.12 -18.44
N GLU A 427 -1.77 -16.50 -18.48
CA GLU A 427 -2.03 -15.18 -17.88
C GLU A 427 -1.86 -15.19 -16.35
N MET A 428 -2.34 -16.24 -15.69
CA MET A 428 -2.11 -16.46 -14.26
C MET A 428 -0.63 -16.63 -13.93
N THR A 429 0.13 -17.32 -14.80
CA THR A 429 1.59 -17.49 -14.64
C THR A 429 2.32 -16.16 -14.81
N GLU A 430 1.96 -15.32 -15.79
CA GLU A 430 2.49 -13.96 -15.96
C GLU A 430 2.23 -13.09 -14.70
N ALA A 431 1.05 -13.23 -14.09
CA ALA A 431 0.60 -12.42 -12.95
C ALA A 431 1.23 -12.80 -11.60
N VAL A 432 1.66 -14.06 -11.40
CA VAL A 432 2.31 -14.52 -10.16
C VAL A 432 3.84 -14.45 -10.22
N GLU A 433 4.43 -14.12 -11.36
CA GLU A 433 5.89 -14.16 -11.56
C GLU A 433 6.64 -13.24 -10.58
N GLY A 434 7.72 -13.77 -9.97
CA GLY A 434 8.56 -13.02 -9.03
C GLY A 434 7.98 -12.73 -7.64
N HIS A 435 6.85 -13.36 -7.24
CA HIS A 435 6.34 -13.23 -5.88
C HIS A 435 7.24 -13.94 -4.83
N ILE A 436 7.14 -13.50 -3.58
CA ILE A 436 7.90 -14.02 -2.43
C ILE A 436 6.95 -14.79 -1.51
N THR A 437 7.19 -16.08 -1.33
CA THR A 437 6.54 -16.88 -0.28
C THR A 437 7.28 -16.78 1.05
N THR A 438 6.57 -17.06 2.14
CA THR A 438 7.16 -17.33 3.45
C THR A 438 6.45 -18.52 4.08
N GLU A 439 7.20 -19.51 4.54
CA GLU A 439 6.72 -20.75 5.16
C GLU A 439 7.51 -21.04 6.46
N ILE A 440 7.24 -22.19 7.09
CA ILE A 440 7.94 -22.65 8.30
C ILE A 440 8.34 -24.10 8.09
N VAL A 441 9.63 -24.42 8.24
CA VAL A 441 10.14 -25.79 8.09
C VAL A 441 9.59 -26.67 9.22
N MET A 442 8.77 -27.67 8.87
CA MET A 442 8.07 -28.55 9.83
C MET A 442 8.77 -29.90 10.06
N LEU A 443 9.76 -30.23 9.24
CA LEU A 443 10.52 -31.49 9.27
C LEU A 443 11.97 -31.22 9.70
N ASN A 444 12.54 -32.02 10.60
CA ASN A 444 13.93 -31.83 11.02
C ASN A 444 14.92 -32.21 9.89
N PRO A 445 15.78 -31.28 9.40
CA PRO A 445 16.76 -31.59 8.36
C PRO A 445 17.98 -32.38 8.86
N ALA A 446 18.15 -32.55 10.18
CA ALA A 446 19.22 -33.37 10.74
C ALA A 446 18.84 -34.86 10.72
N ASN A 447 19.81 -35.72 10.39
CA ASN A 447 19.65 -37.19 10.41
C ASN A 447 19.74 -37.78 11.84
N THR A 448 19.20 -37.08 12.85
CA THR A 448 19.06 -37.61 14.21
C THR A 448 17.85 -38.54 14.30
N ARG A 449 17.93 -39.59 15.13
CA ARG A 449 16.77 -40.44 15.43
C ARG A 449 15.91 -39.79 16.51
N SER A 450 14.63 -39.63 16.22
CA SER A 450 13.61 -39.10 17.12
C SER A 450 13.16 -40.13 18.18
N ILE A 451 12.24 -39.74 19.08
CA ILE A 451 11.68 -40.61 20.14
C ILE A 451 11.07 -41.93 19.63
N SER A 452 10.61 -41.97 18.37
CA SER A 452 10.08 -43.18 17.70
C SER A 452 11.18 -44.12 17.19
N ASN A 453 12.46 -43.78 17.43
CA ASN A 453 13.64 -44.41 16.86
C ASN A 453 13.75 -44.30 15.32
N MET A 454 13.03 -43.35 14.69
CA MET A 454 13.10 -43.07 13.24
C MET A 454 13.69 -41.67 12.98
N THR A 455 14.37 -41.54 11.85
CA THR A 455 14.82 -40.27 11.26
C THR A 455 13.73 -39.64 10.38
N SER A 456 13.88 -38.36 10.06
CA SER A 456 13.01 -37.61 9.16
C SER A 456 12.84 -38.26 7.78
N GLN A 457 13.92 -38.80 7.20
CA GLN A 457 13.90 -39.47 5.89
C GLN A 457 13.14 -40.80 5.95
N GLU A 458 13.40 -41.63 6.96
CA GLU A 458 12.67 -42.89 7.17
C GLU A 458 11.17 -42.64 7.41
N PHE A 459 10.80 -41.57 8.14
CA PHE A 459 9.41 -41.15 8.32
C PHE A 459 8.75 -40.79 6.98
N VAL A 460 9.39 -39.93 6.17
CA VAL A 460 8.87 -39.50 4.86
C VAL A 460 8.69 -40.69 3.92
N GLU A 461 9.63 -41.62 3.89
CA GLU A 461 9.51 -42.85 3.08
C GLU A 461 8.38 -43.76 3.58
N LYS A 462 8.28 -44.00 4.90
CA LYS A 462 7.24 -44.82 5.53
C LYS A 462 5.84 -44.23 5.34
N LEU A 463 5.70 -42.90 5.40
CA LEU A 463 4.46 -42.19 5.10
C LEU A 463 4.10 -42.28 3.61
N THR A 464 5.05 -42.01 2.71
CA THR A 464 4.82 -42.05 1.25
C THR A 464 4.33 -43.42 0.79
N LYS A 465 4.87 -44.52 1.36
CA LYS A 465 4.40 -45.90 1.10
C LYS A 465 2.96 -46.20 1.57
N ARG A 466 2.35 -45.34 2.40
CA ARG A 466 0.94 -45.45 2.82
C ARG A 466 0.00 -44.56 2.00
N LEU A 467 0.50 -43.61 1.24
CA LEU A 467 -0.33 -42.73 0.41
C LEU A 467 -0.80 -43.42 -0.87
N LYS A 468 -2.00 -43.05 -1.32
CA LYS A 468 -2.62 -43.56 -2.57
C LYS A 468 -2.32 -42.69 -3.79
N ARG A 469 -1.52 -41.63 -3.61
CA ARG A 469 -1.12 -40.61 -4.60
C ARG A 469 0.32 -40.19 -4.32
N HIS A 470 0.91 -39.46 -5.26
CA HIS A 470 2.21 -38.84 -5.04
C HIS A 470 2.12 -37.74 -3.96
N PRO A 471 3.18 -37.51 -3.17
CA PRO A 471 3.21 -36.45 -2.15
C PRO A 471 2.84 -35.06 -2.68
N GLU A 472 3.29 -34.72 -3.89
CA GLU A 472 3.03 -33.46 -4.60
C GLU A 472 1.53 -33.19 -4.85
N GLU A 473 0.71 -34.25 -4.94
CA GLU A 473 -0.75 -34.15 -5.12
C GLU A 473 -1.54 -34.34 -3.81
N THR A 474 -0.86 -34.53 -2.68
CA THR A 474 -1.50 -34.94 -1.42
C THR A 474 -1.56 -33.79 -0.42
N GLY A 475 -2.79 -33.37 -0.08
CA GLY A 475 -3.02 -32.29 0.88
C GLY A 475 -2.45 -32.58 2.28
N GLY A 476 -1.72 -31.61 2.83
CA GLY A 476 -1.21 -31.65 4.21
C GLY A 476 0.09 -32.45 4.41
N PHE A 477 0.85 -32.72 3.35
CA PHE A 477 2.05 -33.56 3.44
C PHE A 477 3.16 -32.93 4.28
N GLN A 478 3.32 -31.60 4.25
CA GLN A 478 4.31 -30.88 5.06
C GLN A 478 3.96 -30.92 6.56
N GLU A 479 2.68 -30.94 6.89
CA GLU A 479 2.12 -30.90 8.26
C GLU A 479 2.01 -32.29 8.91
N ALA A 480 2.14 -33.37 8.13
CA ALA A 480 2.07 -34.74 8.62
C ALA A 480 3.02 -35.08 9.81
N PRO A 481 4.27 -34.56 9.89
CA PRO A 481 5.12 -34.70 11.09
C PRO A 481 4.49 -34.12 12.36
N LEU A 482 3.76 -33.00 12.24
CA LEU A 482 3.10 -32.34 13.39
C LEU A 482 1.94 -33.19 13.94
N ALA A 483 1.26 -33.94 13.07
CA ALA A 483 0.20 -34.87 13.44
C ALA A 483 0.77 -36.15 14.08
N TYR A 484 1.90 -36.65 13.57
CA TYR A 484 2.65 -37.76 14.17
C TYR A 484 3.15 -37.41 15.58
N ASP A 485 3.84 -36.28 15.73
CA ASP A 485 4.39 -35.81 17.01
C ASP A 485 3.29 -35.44 18.02
N ALA A 486 2.09 -35.03 17.58
CA ALA A 486 0.96 -34.79 18.47
C ALA A 486 0.51 -36.06 19.22
N ILE A 487 0.52 -37.23 18.55
CA ILE A 487 0.21 -38.52 19.18
C ILE A 487 1.32 -38.93 20.16
N TRP A 488 2.60 -38.69 19.83
CA TRP A 488 3.70 -38.92 20.77
C TRP A 488 3.64 -38.01 22.01
N ALA A 489 3.34 -36.71 21.83
CA ALA A 489 3.15 -35.78 22.94
C ALA A 489 2.03 -36.24 23.88
N LEU A 490 0.89 -36.65 23.31
CA LEU A 490 -0.25 -37.22 24.04
C LEU A 490 0.15 -38.49 24.80
N ALA A 491 0.78 -39.45 24.12
CA ALA A 491 1.16 -40.73 24.73
C ALA A 491 2.16 -40.55 25.89
N LEU A 492 3.14 -39.65 25.73
CA LEU A 492 4.10 -39.30 26.79
C LEU A 492 3.44 -38.55 27.96
N ALA A 493 2.44 -37.70 27.71
CA ALA A 493 1.69 -37.04 28.76
C ALA A 493 0.76 -38.01 29.53
N LEU A 494 0.12 -38.96 28.84
CA LEU A 494 -0.66 -40.02 29.47
C LEU A 494 0.23 -40.98 30.28
N ASN A 495 1.41 -41.35 29.77
CA ASN A 495 2.40 -42.12 30.52
C ASN A 495 2.80 -41.39 31.82
N LYS A 496 3.21 -40.12 31.75
CA LYS A 496 3.50 -39.28 32.92
C LYS A 496 2.34 -39.20 33.92
N THR A 497 1.09 -39.25 33.44
CA THR A 497 -0.11 -39.21 34.30
C THR A 497 -0.35 -40.56 34.99
N SER A 498 -0.11 -41.68 34.31
CA SER A 498 -0.32 -43.04 34.83
C SER A 498 0.87 -43.58 35.65
N GLY A 499 2.09 -43.11 35.41
CA GLY A 499 3.33 -43.59 36.04
C GLY A 499 3.79 -42.80 37.28
N GLY A 500 3.00 -41.82 37.76
CA GLY A 500 3.38 -40.93 38.86
C GLY A 500 3.25 -41.53 40.25
N ASP A 501 4.29 -42.26 40.71
CA ASP A 501 4.54 -42.71 42.11
C ASP A 501 3.30 -42.84 43.02
N GLY A 502 2.36 -43.73 42.68
CA GLY A 502 1.30 -44.27 43.56
C GLY A 502 0.32 -43.31 44.26
N ARG A 503 0.51 -41.98 44.20
CA ARG A 503 -0.07 -41.00 45.13
C ARG A 503 -1.31 -40.29 44.61
N SER A 504 -1.56 -40.30 43.29
CA SER A 504 -2.77 -39.69 42.71
C SER A 504 -3.98 -40.62 42.84
N GLY A 505 -3.79 -41.94 42.69
CA GLY A 505 -4.84 -42.95 42.74
C GLY A 505 -5.84 -42.91 41.58
N VAL A 506 -5.70 -41.96 40.63
CA VAL A 506 -6.66 -41.73 39.54
C VAL A 506 -6.31 -42.59 38.33
N ARG A 507 -7.30 -43.26 37.72
CA ARG A 507 -7.12 -44.05 36.50
C ARG A 507 -7.72 -43.34 35.29
N LEU A 508 -7.26 -43.71 34.09
CA LEU A 508 -7.79 -43.14 32.85
C LEU A 508 -9.21 -43.68 32.54
N GLU A 509 -9.57 -44.86 33.05
CA GLU A 509 -10.94 -45.41 32.95
C GLU A 509 -11.99 -44.63 33.76
N ASP A 510 -11.59 -43.85 34.78
CA ASP A 510 -12.50 -43.05 35.61
C ASP A 510 -12.85 -41.68 34.98
N PHE A 511 -12.36 -41.42 33.76
CA PHE A 511 -12.58 -40.17 33.05
C PHE A 511 -14.05 -40.00 32.62
N ASN A 512 -14.59 -38.83 32.94
CA ASN A 512 -15.91 -38.39 32.51
C ASN A 512 -15.90 -36.87 32.33
N TYR A 513 -16.77 -36.35 31.46
CA TYR A 513 -16.78 -34.93 31.06
C TYR A 513 -17.10 -33.94 32.20
N ASN A 514 -17.52 -34.42 33.38
CA ASN A 514 -17.76 -33.57 34.56
C ASN A 514 -16.53 -33.49 35.50
N ASN A 515 -15.52 -34.34 35.33
CA ASN A 515 -14.38 -34.47 36.23
C ASN A 515 -13.13 -33.74 35.71
N GLN A 516 -12.98 -32.47 36.12
CA GLN A 516 -11.82 -31.66 35.77
C GLN A 516 -10.48 -32.23 36.29
N THR A 517 -10.47 -33.05 37.36
CA THR A 517 -9.22 -33.46 38.03
C THR A 517 -8.25 -34.21 37.12
N ILE A 518 -8.77 -35.05 36.22
CA ILE A 518 -7.98 -35.80 35.23
C ILE A 518 -7.44 -34.84 34.16
N THR A 519 -8.31 -33.96 33.63
CA THR A 519 -7.97 -32.90 32.67
C THR A 519 -6.83 -32.03 33.16
N ASP A 520 -6.90 -31.61 34.43
CA ASP A 520 -5.89 -30.82 35.12
C ASP A 520 -4.53 -31.55 35.25
N GLN A 521 -4.54 -32.87 35.46
CA GLN A 521 -3.31 -33.67 35.51
C GLN A 521 -2.69 -33.82 34.11
N ILE A 522 -3.47 -34.21 33.11
CA ILE A 522 -3.00 -34.35 31.73
C ILE A 522 -2.53 -32.99 31.17
N TYR A 523 -3.20 -31.88 31.53
CA TYR A 523 -2.78 -30.52 31.16
C TYR A 523 -1.37 -30.19 31.70
N ARG A 524 -1.08 -30.52 32.97
CA ARG A 524 0.26 -30.33 33.56
C ARG A 524 1.30 -31.26 32.91
N ALA A 525 0.93 -32.49 32.56
CA ALA A 525 1.80 -33.43 31.87
C ALA A 525 2.14 -32.98 30.43
N MET A 526 1.15 -32.47 29.69
CA MET A 526 1.32 -31.85 28.37
C MET A 526 2.18 -30.58 28.44
N ASN A 527 1.88 -29.66 29.37
CA ASN A 527 2.63 -28.40 29.53
C ASN A 527 4.07 -28.58 30.02
N SER A 528 4.41 -29.77 30.55
CA SER A 528 5.77 -30.18 30.89
C SER A 528 6.35 -31.23 29.93
N SER A 529 5.72 -31.46 28.76
CA SER A 529 6.26 -32.35 27.73
C SER A 529 7.32 -31.65 26.88
N SER A 530 8.44 -32.34 26.66
CA SER A 530 9.55 -31.91 25.83
C SER A 530 10.30 -33.16 25.38
N PHE A 531 10.39 -33.39 24.08
CA PHE A 531 11.06 -34.53 23.46
C PHE A 531 11.50 -34.15 22.05
N GLU A 532 12.45 -34.89 21.48
CA GLU A 532 12.83 -34.74 20.07
C GLU A 532 11.91 -35.62 19.20
N GLY A 533 10.97 -34.96 18.52
CA GLY A 533 10.07 -35.58 17.56
C GLY A 533 10.66 -35.62 16.15
N VAL A 534 9.79 -35.78 15.16
CA VAL A 534 10.14 -35.68 13.73
C VAL A 534 10.19 -34.20 13.27
N SER A 535 9.47 -33.32 13.97
CA SER A 535 9.50 -31.87 13.82
C SER A 535 10.56 -31.18 14.69
N VAL A 536 10.92 -29.94 14.35
CA VAL A 536 12.04 -29.19 14.96
C VAL A 536 11.65 -28.53 16.28
N ALA A 537 12.49 -28.69 17.31
CA ALA A 537 12.34 -28.02 18.61
C ALA A 537 12.60 -26.49 18.52
N ALA A 538 11.77 -25.67 19.19
CA ALA A 538 11.80 -24.22 19.04
C ALA A 538 11.85 -23.45 20.37
N THR A 539 12.88 -22.58 20.56
CA THR A 539 12.75 -21.21 21.13
C THR A 539 14.09 -20.50 21.36
N LYS A 540 14.26 -19.26 20.84
CA LYS A 540 14.46 -18.00 21.61
C LYS A 540 14.71 -16.79 20.68
N ARG A 541 14.50 -15.57 21.21
CA ARG A 541 14.75 -14.25 20.56
C ARG A 541 15.70 -13.39 21.40
N LEU A 542 16.42 -12.49 20.75
CA LEU A 542 17.03 -11.21 21.22
C LEU A 542 17.58 -10.50 19.95
N ALA A 543 17.99 -9.22 19.89
CA ALA A 543 17.40 -7.94 20.29
C ALA A 543 18.13 -6.83 19.47
N THR A 544 17.72 -5.56 19.57
CA THR A 544 18.17 -4.46 18.70
C THR A 544 19.32 -3.62 19.24
N MET A 545 20.03 -2.89 18.36
CA MET A 545 20.63 -1.58 18.67
C MET A 545 20.89 -0.75 17.39
N THR A 546 21.09 0.57 17.53
CA THR A 546 20.96 1.57 16.44
C THR A 546 22.01 2.70 16.50
N ALA A 547 21.93 3.60 15.50
CA ALA A 547 22.44 5.00 15.46
C ALA A 547 23.87 5.22 14.86
N PRO A 548 24.29 6.49 14.62
CA PRO A 548 23.69 7.34 13.57
C PRO A 548 24.72 7.99 12.61
N ARG A 549 24.24 8.76 11.62
CA ARG A 549 25.06 9.61 10.71
C ARG A 549 25.10 11.07 11.16
N MET A 550 26.13 11.82 10.72
CA MET A 550 26.28 13.27 10.87
C MET A 550 26.69 13.91 9.53
N ILE A 551 26.32 15.16 9.27
CA ILE A 551 26.49 15.84 7.96
C ILE A 551 26.96 17.30 8.18
N PHE A 552 27.88 17.79 7.35
CA PHE A 552 28.36 19.18 7.34
C PHE A 552 27.69 20.02 6.22
N PRO A 553 27.51 21.34 6.41
CA PRO A 553 26.99 22.25 5.37
C PRO A 553 28.04 22.59 4.29
N GLY A 554 27.57 22.94 3.08
CA GLY A 554 28.40 23.05 1.87
C GLY A 554 28.65 24.48 1.32
N PRO A 555 29.55 24.63 0.32
CA PRO A 555 30.23 25.89 -0.01
C PRO A 555 29.45 26.93 -0.85
N LYS A 556 28.19 26.66 -1.26
CA LYS A 556 27.50 27.44 -2.31
C LYS A 556 27.24 28.93 -1.99
N GLN A 557 27.18 29.32 -0.72
CA GLN A 557 26.70 30.66 -0.32
C GLN A 557 27.68 31.81 -0.67
N ILE A 558 28.97 31.52 -0.91
CA ILE A 558 30.00 32.53 -1.17
C ILE A 558 29.82 33.23 -2.54
N SER A 559 29.28 32.52 -3.54
CA SER A 559 29.20 32.99 -4.93
C SER A 559 28.26 34.20 -5.11
N GLY A 560 27.09 34.18 -4.47
CA GLY A 560 26.10 35.26 -4.58
C GLY A 560 26.61 36.61 -4.06
N LEU A 561 27.39 36.58 -2.98
CA LEU A 561 28.02 37.76 -2.39
C LEU A 561 29.06 38.37 -3.36
N ALA A 562 29.93 37.54 -3.93
CA ALA A 562 30.96 38.00 -4.87
C ALA A 562 30.37 38.68 -6.11
N ARG A 563 29.27 38.15 -6.67
CA ARG A 563 28.58 38.73 -7.84
C ARG A 563 28.09 40.16 -7.57
N LEU A 564 27.53 40.43 -6.39
CA LEU A 564 27.00 41.74 -6.04
C LEU A 564 28.12 42.80 -5.92
N TRP A 565 29.17 42.48 -5.15
CA TRP A 565 30.28 43.40 -4.91
C TRP A 565 31.07 43.73 -6.17
N LEU A 566 31.36 42.74 -7.03
CA LEU A 566 32.09 42.96 -8.27
C LEU A 566 31.34 43.86 -9.25
N LEU A 567 30.02 43.68 -9.39
CA LEU A 567 29.20 44.48 -10.30
C LEU A 567 29.06 45.94 -9.82
N GLY A 568 28.80 46.16 -8.53
CA GLY A 568 28.66 47.52 -7.98
C GLY A 568 29.96 48.32 -8.02
N LEU A 569 31.06 47.74 -7.51
CA LEU A 569 32.37 48.40 -7.49
C LEU A 569 32.93 48.61 -8.90
N GLY A 570 32.81 47.61 -9.78
CA GLY A 570 33.28 47.69 -11.16
C GLY A 570 32.57 48.79 -11.95
N PHE A 571 31.23 48.87 -11.85
CA PHE A 571 30.46 49.95 -12.47
C PHE A 571 30.88 51.32 -11.93
N SER A 572 31.01 51.48 -10.61
CA SER A 572 31.25 52.80 -10.00
C SER A 572 32.67 53.32 -10.18
N LEU A 573 33.68 52.45 -10.23
CA LEU A 573 35.04 52.82 -10.63
C LEU A 573 35.08 53.22 -12.11
N GLY A 574 34.51 52.40 -13.00
CA GLY A 574 34.48 52.67 -14.43
C GLY A 574 33.73 53.95 -14.76
N TYR A 575 32.44 54.00 -14.44
CA TYR A 575 31.58 55.15 -14.74
C TYR A 575 31.97 56.40 -13.95
N GLY A 576 32.31 56.28 -12.66
CA GLY A 576 32.73 57.42 -11.82
C GLY A 576 33.97 58.12 -12.36
N SER A 577 34.93 57.38 -12.93
CA SER A 577 36.13 57.97 -13.56
C SER A 577 35.85 58.75 -14.85
N MET A 578 34.75 58.43 -15.55
CA MET A 578 34.28 59.14 -16.74
C MET A 578 33.40 60.33 -16.35
N PHE A 579 32.49 60.12 -15.40
CA PHE A 579 31.58 61.15 -14.89
C PHE A 579 32.34 62.31 -14.25
N THR A 580 33.35 62.06 -13.41
CA THR A 580 34.13 63.14 -12.78
C THR A 580 34.93 63.97 -13.80
N LYS A 581 35.38 63.37 -14.91
CA LYS A 581 36.00 64.09 -16.03
C LYS A 581 35.01 65.01 -16.74
N ILE A 582 33.81 64.50 -17.09
CA ILE A 582 32.81 65.32 -17.80
C ILE A 582 32.23 66.42 -16.90
N TRP A 583 32.01 66.11 -15.61
CA TRP A 583 31.65 67.08 -14.58
C TRP A 583 32.70 68.20 -14.45
N TRP A 584 33.99 67.83 -14.38
CA TRP A 584 35.07 68.81 -14.30
C TRP A 584 35.09 69.74 -15.52
N VAL A 585 35.07 69.17 -16.75
CA VAL A 585 34.99 69.95 -18.00
C VAL A 585 33.80 70.90 -17.98
N HIS A 586 32.61 70.43 -17.59
CA HIS A 586 31.44 71.29 -17.44
C HIS A 586 31.72 72.45 -16.47
N THR A 587 32.11 72.17 -15.22
CA THR A 587 32.31 73.21 -14.19
C THR A 587 33.39 74.25 -14.53
N VAL A 588 34.38 73.91 -15.35
CA VAL A 588 35.46 74.82 -15.77
C VAL A 588 35.06 75.69 -16.97
N PHE A 589 34.25 75.17 -17.89
CA PHE A 589 33.93 75.87 -19.15
C PHE A 589 32.56 76.57 -19.17
N THR A 590 31.58 76.18 -18.35
CA THR A 590 30.23 76.82 -18.37
C THR A 590 30.02 77.93 -17.34
N LYS A 591 30.79 77.96 -16.24
CA LYS A 591 30.74 79.07 -15.27
C LYS A 591 31.46 80.31 -15.81
N LYS A 592 30.68 81.27 -16.30
CA LYS A 592 31.19 82.43 -17.05
C LYS A 592 31.71 83.59 -16.21
N GLU A 593 31.29 83.69 -14.94
CA GLU A 593 31.63 84.79 -14.03
C GLU A 593 32.12 84.28 -12.65
N GLU A 594 32.79 85.16 -11.90
CA GLU A 594 33.35 84.94 -10.55
C GLU A 594 34.26 83.71 -10.32
N LYS A 595 35.41 83.67 -11.03
CA LYS A 595 36.74 83.38 -10.44
C LYS A 595 37.87 83.42 -11.49
N LYS A 596 38.50 84.59 -11.67
CA LYS A 596 39.72 84.71 -12.50
C LYS A 596 40.95 84.06 -11.85
N GLU A 597 41.01 83.95 -10.53
CA GLU A 597 42.18 83.39 -9.80
C GLU A 597 42.26 81.87 -9.75
N TRP A 598 41.14 81.14 -9.90
CA TRP A 598 41.15 79.66 -9.91
C TRP A 598 41.66 79.05 -11.23
N ARG A 599 42.29 79.85 -12.11
CA ARG A 599 42.96 79.40 -13.35
C ARG A 599 44.41 78.95 -13.13
N LYS A 600 44.79 78.60 -11.90
CA LYS A 600 46.06 77.94 -11.58
C LYS A 600 45.88 76.41 -11.56
N THR A 601 46.99 75.71 -11.78
CA THR A 601 47.12 74.25 -11.97
C THR A 601 46.15 73.42 -11.12
N LEU A 602 45.31 72.62 -11.80
CA LEU A 602 44.40 71.70 -11.13
C LEU A 602 45.18 70.55 -10.48
N GLU A 603 45.07 70.43 -9.16
CA GLU A 603 45.65 69.32 -8.43
C GLU A 603 44.87 68.00 -8.71
N PRO A 604 45.53 66.91 -9.12
CA PRO A 604 44.85 65.65 -9.46
C PRO A 604 43.99 65.06 -8.34
N TRP A 605 44.35 65.33 -7.07
CA TRP A 605 43.62 64.78 -5.90
C TRP A 605 42.13 65.12 -5.91
N LYS A 606 41.73 66.26 -6.46
CA LYS A 606 40.31 66.69 -6.53
C LYS A 606 39.44 65.76 -7.41
N LEU A 607 40.02 65.14 -8.44
CA LEU A 607 39.33 64.10 -9.21
C LEU A 607 39.27 62.77 -8.42
N TYR A 608 40.38 62.38 -7.79
CA TYR A 608 40.41 61.15 -6.99
C TYR A 608 39.45 61.20 -5.79
N THR A 609 39.29 62.34 -5.12
CA THR A 609 38.30 62.54 -4.04
C THR A 609 36.87 62.43 -4.55
N THR A 610 36.55 62.98 -5.73
CA THR A 610 35.18 62.91 -6.27
C THR A 610 34.82 61.51 -6.79
N VAL A 611 35.78 60.75 -7.35
CA VAL A 611 35.60 59.32 -7.64
C VAL A 611 35.46 58.51 -6.35
N GLY A 612 36.32 58.77 -5.36
CA GLY A 612 36.32 58.08 -4.07
C GLY A 612 35.01 58.28 -3.29
N LEU A 613 34.40 59.46 -3.37
CA LEU A 613 33.09 59.74 -2.76
C LEU A 613 31.97 58.93 -3.43
N LEU A 614 31.95 58.84 -4.76
CA LEU A 614 30.98 58.01 -5.49
C LEU A 614 31.12 56.53 -5.16
N VAL A 615 32.34 56.00 -5.13
CA VAL A 615 32.62 54.60 -4.76
C VAL A 615 32.32 54.35 -3.27
N GLY A 616 32.60 55.30 -2.39
CA GLY A 616 32.28 55.20 -0.96
C GLY A 616 30.78 55.13 -0.68
N MET A 617 29.96 55.86 -1.45
CA MET A 617 28.50 55.78 -1.34
C MET A 617 27.95 54.42 -1.83
N ASP A 618 28.60 53.80 -2.81
CA ASP A 618 28.30 52.41 -3.22
C ASP A 618 28.67 51.39 -2.16
N VAL A 619 29.87 51.50 -1.57
CA VAL A 619 30.28 50.63 -0.45
C VAL A 619 29.29 50.77 0.72
N LEU A 620 28.84 51.99 1.03
CA LEU A 620 27.86 52.24 2.08
C LEU A 620 26.47 51.64 1.75
N THR A 621 25.96 51.83 0.54
CA THR A 621 24.65 51.26 0.16
C THR A 621 24.66 49.73 0.06
N LEU A 622 25.77 49.14 -0.42
CA LEU A 622 25.94 47.68 -0.46
C LEU A 622 26.15 47.07 0.93
N THR A 623 26.93 47.69 1.82
CA THR A 623 27.06 47.21 3.22
C THR A 623 25.73 47.29 3.96
N ILE A 624 24.99 48.40 3.85
CA ILE A 624 23.66 48.53 4.46
C ILE A 624 22.71 47.43 3.97
N TRP A 625 22.66 47.16 2.65
CA TRP A 625 21.85 46.08 2.11
C TRP A 625 22.28 44.71 2.69
N GLN A 626 23.57 44.37 2.69
CA GLN A 626 24.02 43.06 3.19
C GLN A 626 23.87 42.88 4.70
N ILE A 627 23.82 43.96 5.48
CA ILE A 627 23.57 43.90 6.93
C ILE A 627 22.06 43.80 7.24
N VAL A 628 21.21 44.52 6.50
CA VAL A 628 19.77 44.60 6.78
C VAL A 628 18.96 43.47 6.12
N ASP A 629 19.36 43.00 4.94
CA ASP A 629 18.68 41.94 4.20
C ASP A 629 19.68 41.12 3.35
N PRO A 630 20.52 40.28 4.00
CA PRO A 630 21.58 39.52 3.34
C PRO A 630 21.05 38.57 2.26
N LEU A 631 21.80 38.45 1.17
CA LEU A 631 21.52 37.46 0.14
C LEU A 631 21.71 36.05 0.71
N HIS A 632 20.66 35.24 0.58
CA HIS A 632 20.63 33.85 0.99
C HIS A 632 20.18 32.98 -0.19
N ARG A 633 20.51 31.68 -0.12
CA ARG A 633 20.03 30.72 -1.10
C ARG A 633 18.52 30.53 -0.92
N THR A 634 17.76 30.88 -1.95
CA THR A 634 16.36 30.49 -2.13
C THR A 634 16.29 29.30 -3.09
N ILE A 635 15.24 28.50 -2.95
CA ILE A 635 14.95 27.36 -3.82
C ILE A 635 13.50 27.53 -4.25
N GLU A 636 13.28 27.61 -5.56
CA GLU A 636 11.96 27.70 -6.16
C GLU A 636 11.59 26.33 -6.73
N THR A 637 10.47 25.76 -6.29
CA THR A 637 10.01 24.43 -6.68
C THR A 637 8.94 24.54 -7.75
N PHE A 638 9.18 23.96 -8.92
CA PHE A 638 8.20 23.94 -10.01
C PHE A 638 7.21 22.77 -9.86
N ALA A 639 6.29 22.62 -10.81
CA ALA A 639 5.45 21.44 -10.91
C ALA A 639 6.31 20.18 -11.12
N LYS A 640 5.80 19.01 -10.70
CA LYS A 640 6.45 17.73 -10.99
C LYS A 640 6.39 17.43 -12.48
N GLU A 641 7.48 16.89 -13.00
CA GLU A 641 7.60 16.39 -14.38
C GLU A 641 7.83 14.89 -14.36
N GLU A 642 7.22 14.17 -15.30
CA GLU A 642 7.55 12.77 -15.54
C GLU A 642 8.80 12.68 -16.44
N PRO A 643 9.70 11.71 -16.20
CA PRO A 643 10.93 11.58 -16.97
C PRO A 643 10.64 11.22 -18.43
N LYS A 644 11.51 11.65 -19.34
CA LYS A 644 11.43 11.34 -20.78
C LYS A 644 11.88 9.90 -21.12
N GLU A 645 12.32 9.14 -20.13
CA GLU A 645 12.74 7.75 -20.20
C GLU A 645 11.92 6.95 -19.17
N ASP A 646 11.62 5.67 -19.44
CA ASP A 646 10.77 4.82 -18.58
C ASP A 646 11.51 4.35 -17.31
N ILE A 647 11.76 5.33 -16.43
CA ILE A 647 12.45 5.21 -15.15
C ILE A 647 11.46 5.59 -14.05
N ASP A 648 11.38 4.79 -12.99
CA ASP A 648 10.42 4.95 -11.88
C ASP A 648 10.73 6.12 -10.91
N VAL A 649 11.02 7.30 -11.44
CA VAL A 649 11.41 8.50 -10.67
C VAL A 649 10.67 9.72 -11.20
N SER A 650 9.62 10.16 -10.47
CA SER A 650 9.00 11.47 -10.73
C SER A 650 9.99 12.59 -10.41
N ILE A 651 10.29 13.47 -11.36
CA ILE A 651 11.24 14.57 -11.17
C ILE A 651 10.50 15.77 -10.58
N LEU A 652 11.07 16.39 -9.54
CA LEU A 652 10.64 17.69 -9.04
C LEU A 652 11.73 18.72 -9.37
N PRO A 653 11.61 19.46 -10.49
CA PRO A 653 12.60 20.46 -10.86
C PRO A 653 12.63 21.61 -9.82
N GLN A 654 13.85 22.00 -9.45
CA GLN A 654 14.12 23.03 -8.44
C GLN A 654 15.14 24.04 -8.95
N LEU A 655 14.83 25.33 -8.83
CA LEU A 655 15.71 26.41 -9.22
C LEU A 655 16.41 26.99 -7.99
N GLU A 656 17.72 26.73 -7.86
CA GLU A 656 18.56 27.44 -6.89
C GLU A 656 18.82 28.87 -7.41
N HIS A 657 18.51 29.87 -6.59
CA HIS A 657 18.94 31.25 -6.84
C HIS A 657 19.34 31.96 -5.53
N CYS A 658 19.97 33.14 -5.63
CA CYS A 658 20.32 33.95 -4.48
C CYS A 658 19.34 35.13 -4.39
N SER A 659 18.52 35.16 -3.34
CA SER A 659 17.55 36.23 -3.11
C SER A 659 17.73 36.87 -1.73
N SER A 660 17.03 37.98 -1.52
CA SER A 660 16.90 38.67 -0.24
C SER A 660 15.42 38.98 -0.03
N LYS A 661 14.94 39.12 1.21
CA LYS A 661 13.50 39.15 1.53
C LYS A 661 12.77 40.32 0.87
N LYS A 662 13.50 41.38 0.51
CA LYS A 662 13.03 42.56 -0.21
C LYS A 662 13.91 42.86 -1.43
N MET A 663 14.40 41.81 -2.12
CA MET A 663 15.28 41.90 -3.30
C MET A 663 14.84 42.97 -4.31
N ASN A 664 13.57 42.97 -4.72
CA ASN A 664 13.04 43.92 -5.70
C ASN A 664 13.06 45.38 -5.18
N THR A 665 12.91 45.60 -3.87
CA THR A 665 13.01 46.92 -3.25
C THR A 665 14.45 47.42 -3.24
N TRP A 666 15.41 46.59 -2.82
CA TRP A 666 16.83 46.96 -2.80
C TRP A 666 17.41 47.18 -4.21
N LEU A 667 17.10 46.29 -5.17
CA LEU A 667 17.44 46.48 -6.58
C LEU A 667 16.80 47.74 -7.16
N GLY A 668 15.52 47.99 -6.87
CA GLY A 668 14.82 49.20 -7.32
C GLY A 668 15.46 50.50 -6.81
N ILE A 669 15.85 50.54 -5.53
CA ILE A 669 16.57 51.69 -4.94
C ILE A 669 17.95 51.86 -5.60
N PHE A 670 18.72 50.78 -5.72
CA PHE A 670 20.08 50.82 -6.27
C PHE A 670 20.08 51.22 -7.76
N TYR A 671 19.26 50.56 -8.59
CA TYR A 671 19.10 50.89 -10.01
C TYR A 671 18.47 52.28 -10.22
N GLY A 672 17.57 52.74 -9.34
CA GLY A 672 17.02 54.10 -9.40
C GLY A 672 18.10 55.17 -9.22
N TYR A 673 18.94 55.03 -8.18
CA TYR A 673 20.11 55.89 -7.98
C TYR A 673 21.07 55.84 -9.16
N LYS A 674 21.41 54.64 -9.67
CA LYS A 674 22.29 54.50 -10.85
C LYS A 674 21.69 55.12 -12.11
N GLY A 675 20.38 54.95 -12.35
CA GLY A 675 19.67 55.58 -13.47
C GLY A 675 19.75 57.11 -13.41
N LEU A 676 19.55 57.71 -12.24
CA LEU A 676 19.69 59.16 -12.06
C LEU A 676 21.13 59.65 -12.33
N LEU A 677 22.14 58.91 -11.87
CA LEU A 677 23.55 59.21 -12.14
C LEU A 677 23.89 59.09 -13.63
N LEU A 678 23.36 58.06 -14.32
CA LEU A 678 23.51 57.86 -15.77
C LEU A 678 22.89 59.01 -16.57
N LEU A 679 21.67 59.42 -16.24
CA LEU A 679 20.97 60.53 -16.89
C LEU A 679 21.69 61.87 -16.69
N LEU A 680 22.17 62.14 -15.47
CA LEU A 680 22.98 63.33 -15.17
C LEU A 680 24.28 63.36 -15.98
N GLY A 681 24.95 62.21 -16.16
CA GLY A 681 26.15 62.12 -16.98
C GLY A 681 25.89 62.29 -18.48
N ILE A 682 24.76 61.79 -19.01
CA ILE A 682 24.33 62.09 -20.40
C ILE A 682 24.11 63.59 -20.57
N PHE A 683 23.39 64.23 -19.64
CA PHE A 683 23.11 65.68 -19.68
C PHE A 683 24.40 66.51 -19.71
N LEU A 684 25.36 66.21 -18.82
CA LEU A 684 26.66 66.90 -18.78
C LEU A 684 27.51 66.64 -20.03
N ALA A 685 27.42 65.44 -20.62
CA ALA A 685 28.08 65.13 -21.90
C ALA A 685 27.44 65.86 -23.08
N TYR A 686 26.13 66.11 -23.04
CA TYR A 686 25.41 66.89 -24.05
C TYR A 686 25.79 68.39 -23.98
N GLU A 687 25.81 68.98 -22.78
CA GLU A 687 26.19 70.39 -22.57
C GLU A 687 27.64 70.66 -23.00
N THR A 688 28.56 69.75 -22.69
CA THR A 688 30.00 69.95 -22.96
C THR A 688 30.44 69.65 -24.41
N LYS A 689 29.56 69.12 -25.28
CA LYS A 689 29.90 68.69 -26.65
C LYS A 689 30.47 69.80 -27.54
N SER A 690 29.98 71.03 -27.37
CA SER A 690 30.27 72.21 -28.19
C SER A 690 31.59 72.88 -27.80
N VAL A 691 32.10 72.63 -26.60
CA VAL A 691 33.38 73.15 -26.12
C VAL A 691 34.51 72.43 -26.86
N SER A 692 35.26 73.17 -27.68
CA SER A 692 36.47 72.68 -28.37
C SER A 692 37.67 73.53 -28.02
N THR A 693 38.68 72.93 -27.39
CA THR A 693 40.01 73.53 -27.25
C THR A 693 41.05 72.49 -27.65
N GLU A 694 42.11 72.90 -28.35
CA GLU A 694 43.06 71.98 -28.98
C GLU A 694 43.78 71.05 -27.98
N LYS A 695 44.00 71.53 -26.75
CA LYS A 695 44.59 70.75 -25.65
C LYS A 695 43.62 69.76 -24.99
N ILE A 696 42.32 69.84 -25.25
CA ILE A 696 41.29 68.96 -24.66
C ILE A 696 40.28 68.56 -25.75
N ASN A 697 40.58 67.47 -26.46
CA ASN A 697 39.67 66.80 -27.40
C ASN A 697 39.31 65.37 -26.94
N ASP A 698 39.65 65.01 -25.70
CA ASP A 698 39.44 63.68 -25.09
C ASP A 698 38.03 63.54 -24.47
N HIS A 699 37.43 64.65 -24.02
CA HIS A 699 36.10 64.69 -23.40
C HIS A 699 34.99 64.24 -24.35
N ARG A 700 35.14 64.42 -25.67
CA ARG A 700 34.19 63.93 -26.67
C ARG A 700 34.15 62.41 -26.73
N ALA A 701 35.30 61.72 -26.64
CA ALA A 701 35.35 60.27 -26.54
C ALA A 701 34.74 59.77 -25.21
N VAL A 702 35.03 60.46 -24.11
CA VAL A 702 34.40 60.19 -22.79
C VAL A 702 32.88 60.35 -22.85
N GLY A 703 32.36 61.39 -23.52
CA GLY A 703 30.92 61.61 -23.69
C GLY A 703 30.23 60.50 -24.51
N MET A 704 30.85 60.03 -25.59
CA MET A 704 30.35 58.89 -26.38
C MET A 704 30.33 57.59 -25.56
N ALA A 705 31.39 57.33 -24.78
CA ALA A 705 31.45 56.18 -23.89
C ALA A 705 30.37 56.23 -22.80
N ILE A 706 30.17 57.40 -22.15
CA ILE A 706 29.10 57.63 -21.18
C ILE A 706 27.72 57.32 -21.78
N TYR A 707 27.44 57.80 -22.99
CA TYR A 707 26.17 57.55 -23.68
C TYR A 707 25.94 56.05 -23.95
N ASN A 708 26.95 55.36 -24.50
CA ASN A 708 26.87 53.91 -24.77
C ASN A 708 26.61 53.09 -23.50
N VAL A 709 27.38 53.34 -22.43
CA VAL A 709 27.21 52.65 -21.13
C VAL A 709 25.82 52.93 -20.57
N ALA A 710 25.35 54.18 -20.61
CA ALA A 710 24.07 54.56 -20.05
C ALA A 710 22.89 53.89 -20.78
N VAL A 711 22.86 53.90 -22.11
CA VAL A 711 21.79 53.27 -22.90
C VAL A 711 21.74 51.76 -22.67
N LEU A 712 22.90 51.08 -22.70
CA LEU A 712 22.96 49.63 -22.46
C LEU A 712 22.49 49.27 -21.05
N CYS A 713 22.91 50.00 -20.01
CA CYS A 713 22.49 49.73 -18.64
C CYS A 713 20.99 50.03 -18.38
N LEU A 714 20.45 51.13 -18.94
CA LEU A 714 19.04 51.49 -18.77
C LEU A 714 18.07 50.51 -19.45
N ILE A 715 18.47 49.87 -20.55
CA ILE A 715 17.66 48.83 -21.22
C ILE A 715 17.77 47.49 -20.48
N THR A 716 18.97 47.09 -20.04
CA THR A 716 19.21 45.71 -19.61
C THR A 716 18.91 45.43 -18.14
N ALA A 717 18.94 46.44 -17.26
CA ALA A 717 18.51 46.26 -15.87
C ALA A 717 17.00 45.88 -15.74
N PRO A 718 16.04 46.58 -16.40
CA PRO A 718 14.64 46.15 -16.38
C PRO A 718 14.40 44.76 -17.00
N VAL A 719 15.03 44.46 -18.15
CA VAL A 719 14.87 43.17 -18.84
C VAL A 719 15.32 42.00 -17.96
N THR A 720 16.43 42.15 -17.24
CA THR A 720 16.96 41.09 -16.36
C THR A 720 16.17 40.93 -15.05
N MET A 721 15.38 41.92 -14.63
CA MET A 721 14.40 41.76 -13.55
C MET A 721 13.15 40.98 -14.00
N ILE A 722 12.66 41.25 -15.21
CA ILE A 722 11.48 40.57 -15.80
C ILE A 722 11.76 39.09 -16.09
N LEU A 723 12.92 38.77 -16.66
CA LEU A 723 13.31 37.41 -17.04
C LEU A 723 13.88 36.58 -15.87
N SER A 724 13.60 36.95 -14.61
CA SER A 724 14.20 36.33 -13.42
C SER A 724 13.91 34.83 -13.27
N SER A 725 12.82 34.32 -13.84
CA SER A 725 12.49 32.88 -13.89
C SER A 725 13.23 32.09 -14.97
N GLN A 726 13.85 32.75 -15.96
CA GLN A 726 14.60 32.13 -17.05
C GLN A 726 16.10 32.45 -16.91
N GLN A 727 16.81 31.66 -16.11
CA GLN A 727 18.21 31.96 -15.75
C GLN A 727 19.15 32.11 -16.95
N ASP A 728 19.04 31.26 -17.97
CA ASP A 728 19.90 31.34 -19.16
C ASP A 728 19.68 32.64 -19.95
N ALA A 729 18.42 33.04 -20.14
CA ALA A 729 18.07 34.28 -20.81
C ALA A 729 18.55 35.51 -20.01
N ALA A 730 18.28 35.54 -18.70
CA ALA A 730 18.72 36.62 -17.82
C ALA A 730 20.26 36.71 -17.73
N PHE A 731 20.96 35.57 -17.75
CA PHE A 731 22.43 35.52 -17.79
C PHE A 731 22.98 36.00 -19.13
N ALA A 732 22.39 35.58 -20.26
CA ALA A 732 22.80 36.01 -21.60
C ALA A 732 22.65 37.54 -21.76
N PHE A 733 21.50 38.11 -21.40
CA PHE A 733 21.30 39.57 -21.46
C PHE A 733 22.26 40.33 -20.54
N ALA A 734 22.46 39.87 -19.30
CA ALA A 734 23.38 40.54 -18.36
C ALA A 734 24.86 40.48 -18.81
N SER A 735 25.33 39.31 -19.28
CA SER A 735 26.72 39.11 -19.68
C SER A 735 27.07 39.85 -20.98
N LEU A 736 26.22 39.77 -22.01
CA LEU A 736 26.41 40.50 -23.27
C LEU A 736 26.41 42.03 -23.03
N ALA A 737 25.51 42.53 -22.18
CA ALA A 737 25.45 43.95 -21.83
C ALA A 737 26.78 44.45 -21.23
N ILE A 738 27.34 43.71 -20.27
CA ILE A 738 28.62 44.05 -19.64
C ILE A 738 29.76 43.99 -20.65
N VAL A 739 29.84 42.92 -21.46
CA VAL A 739 30.90 42.74 -22.47
C VAL A 739 30.89 43.86 -23.51
N PHE A 740 29.75 44.15 -24.14
CA PHE A 740 29.66 45.23 -25.15
C PHE A 740 29.91 46.61 -24.52
N SER A 741 29.36 46.88 -23.34
CA SER A 741 29.56 48.14 -22.62
C SER A 741 31.04 48.38 -22.31
N SER A 742 31.75 47.37 -21.80
CA SER A 742 33.18 47.44 -21.53
C SER A 742 34.02 47.54 -22.81
N TYR A 743 33.76 46.72 -23.82
CA TYR A 743 34.56 46.67 -25.05
C TYR A 743 34.47 47.98 -25.84
N ILE A 744 33.26 48.50 -26.06
CA ILE A 744 33.05 49.79 -26.75
C ILE A 744 33.72 50.93 -25.97
N THR A 745 33.61 50.95 -24.64
CA THR A 745 34.26 51.96 -23.78
C THR A 745 35.78 51.94 -23.95
N LEU A 746 36.41 50.76 -23.92
CA LEU A 746 37.86 50.63 -24.10
C LEU A 746 38.30 51.07 -25.50
N VAL A 747 37.59 50.63 -26.55
CA VAL A 747 37.89 50.99 -27.94
C VAL A 747 37.80 52.50 -28.14
N VAL A 748 36.70 53.13 -27.71
CA VAL A 748 36.46 54.58 -27.87
C VAL A 748 37.48 55.42 -27.10
N LEU A 749 37.89 55.01 -25.90
CA LEU A 749 38.80 55.80 -25.06
C LEU A 749 40.29 55.63 -25.41
N PHE A 750 40.72 54.45 -25.87
CA PHE A 750 42.15 54.12 -26.02
C PHE A 750 42.63 54.02 -27.47
N VAL A 751 41.81 53.54 -28.42
CA VAL A 751 42.26 53.44 -29.83
C VAL A 751 42.61 54.81 -30.43
N PRO A 752 41.84 55.89 -30.21
CA PRO A 752 42.22 57.24 -30.66
C PRO A 752 43.46 57.84 -29.98
N LYS A 753 43.99 57.20 -28.92
CA LYS A 753 45.24 57.57 -28.24
C LYS A 753 46.39 56.73 -28.76
N MET A 754 46.21 55.41 -28.82
CA MET A 754 47.20 54.50 -29.41
C MET A 754 47.52 54.87 -30.86
N ARG A 755 46.51 55.15 -31.69
CA ARG A 755 46.74 55.59 -33.08
C ARG A 755 47.58 56.87 -33.15
N ARG A 756 47.28 57.88 -32.31
CA ARG A 756 48.06 59.14 -32.25
C ARG A 756 49.45 58.98 -31.63
N LEU A 757 49.66 57.98 -30.78
CA LEU A 757 50.97 57.65 -30.23
C LEU A 757 51.82 56.93 -31.29
N ILE A 758 51.26 55.97 -32.01
CA ILE A 758 51.93 55.21 -33.07
C ILE A 758 52.30 56.13 -34.23
N THR A 759 51.37 56.91 -34.80
CA THR A 759 51.69 57.82 -35.91
C THR A 759 52.65 58.96 -35.54
N ARG A 760 52.81 59.24 -34.23
CA ARG A 760 53.84 60.16 -33.74
C ARG A 760 55.17 59.45 -33.49
N GLY A 761 55.14 58.17 -33.10
CA GLY A 761 56.30 57.31 -33.01
C GLY A 761 56.92 57.04 -34.39
N GLU A 762 56.11 56.76 -35.40
CA GLU A 762 56.51 56.63 -36.81
C GLU A 762 57.30 57.88 -37.27
N TRP A 763 56.72 59.07 -37.07
CA TRP A 763 57.37 60.36 -37.31
C TRP A 763 58.68 60.56 -36.52
N GLN A 764 58.79 60.02 -35.31
CA GLN A 764 60.01 60.11 -34.51
C GLN A 764 61.07 59.08 -34.94
N SER A 765 60.70 57.91 -35.46
CA SER A 765 61.64 56.98 -36.11
C SER A 765 62.17 57.54 -37.42
N GLU A 766 61.32 58.10 -38.29
CA GLU A 766 61.76 58.76 -39.53
C GLU A 766 62.75 59.90 -39.24
N ALA A 767 62.47 60.72 -38.23
CA ALA A 767 63.36 61.79 -37.76
C ALA A 767 64.65 61.31 -37.08
N GLN A 768 64.73 60.04 -36.64
CA GLN A 768 65.89 59.51 -35.90
C GLN A 768 66.77 58.57 -36.73
N ASP A 769 66.24 57.96 -37.79
CA ASP A 769 67.05 57.28 -38.82
C ASP A 769 67.67 58.29 -39.79
N THR A 770 66.97 59.38 -40.15
CA THR A 770 67.56 60.49 -40.93
C THR A 770 68.71 61.22 -40.20
N MET A 771 68.78 61.14 -38.87
CA MET A 771 69.91 61.68 -38.09
C MET A 771 71.15 60.79 -38.03
N LYS A 772 71.12 59.55 -38.57
CA LYS A 772 72.27 58.61 -38.49
C LYS A 772 73.11 58.51 -39.76
N THR A 773 72.64 59.01 -40.90
CA THR A 773 73.33 58.92 -42.20
C THR A 773 73.72 60.30 -42.74
N GLY A 774 74.51 61.03 -41.96
CA GLY A 774 75.08 62.30 -42.38
C GLY A 774 76.15 62.14 -43.48
N SER A 775 75.75 62.10 -44.76
CA SER A 775 76.58 62.56 -45.87
C SER A 775 75.77 62.87 -47.15
N SER A 776 75.84 64.13 -47.58
CA SER A 776 75.79 64.53 -49.01
C SER A 776 74.47 64.44 -49.83
N THR A 777 73.34 64.95 -49.32
CA THR A 777 72.14 65.24 -50.17
C THR A 777 71.40 66.56 -49.91
N ASN A 778 71.28 67.03 -48.66
CA ASN A 778 70.29 68.07 -48.30
C ASN A 778 70.40 69.44 -48.99
N ASN A 779 71.53 69.81 -49.59
CA ASN A 779 71.63 71.07 -50.34
C ASN A 779 70.79 71.08 -51.64
N HIS A 780 70.49 69.91 -52.21
CA HIS A 780 69.88 69.82 -53.54
C HIS A 780 68.34 70.00 -53.51
N GLU A 781 67.70 69.72 -52.37
CA GLU A 781 66.23 69.77 -52.26
C GLU A 781 65.70 71.18 -51.99
N GLU A 782 66.41 72.01 -51.20
CA GLU A 782 66.08 73.44 -51.06
C GLU A 782 66.19 74.19 -52.40
N GLU A 783 67.24 73.93 -53.16
CA GLU A 783 67.46 74.56 -54.46
C GLU A 783 66.37 74.15 -55.47
N LYS A 784 66.02 72.86 -55.50
CA LYS A 784 64.95 72.32 -56.35
C LYS A 784 63.57 72.84 -55.95
N SER A 785 63.30 73.03 -54.66
CA SER A 785 62.07 73.65 -54.16
C SER A 785 61.94 75.10 -54.66
N ARG A 786 63.00 75.91 -54.55
CA ARG A 786 63.03 77.29 -55.04
C ARG A 786 62.93 77.39 -56.57
N LEU A 787 63.43 76.39 -57.31
CA LEU A 787 63.29 76.29 -58.76
C LEU A 787 61.82 76.01 -59.16
N LEU A 788 61.18 75.02 -58.53
CA LEU A 788 59.76 74.69 -58.76
C LEU A 788 58.83 75.85 -58.40
N GLU A 789 59.14 76.58 -57.32
CA GLU A 789 58.43 77.81 -56.94
C GLU A 789 58.58 78.96 -57.95
N LYS A 790 59.58 78.89 -58.84
CA LYS A 790 59.80 79.85 -59.93
C LYS A 790 59.11 79.40 -61.21
N GLU A 791 59.21 78.11 -61.57
CA GLU A 791 58.49 77.51 -62.69
C GLU A 791 56.97 77.64 -62.54
N ASN A 792 56.40 77.40 -61.34
CA ASN A 792 54.98 77.62 -61.10
C ASN A 792 54.55 79.07 -61.35
N ARG A 793 55.37 80.07 -60.98
CA ARG A 793 55.05 81.50 -61.19
C ARG A 793 55.24 81.96 -62.65
N GLU A 794 56.00 81.23 -63.47
CA GLU A 794 55.99 81.43 -64.92
C GLU A 794 54.83 80.68 -65.58
N LEU A 795 54.49 79.48 -65.13
CA LEU A 795 53.32 78.73 -65.58
C LEU A 795 52.02 79.46 -65.30
N GLU A 796 51.83 80.08 -64.13
CA GLU A 796 50.67 80.93 -63.81
C GLU A 796 50.54 82.12 -64.76
N LYS A 797 51.66 82.78 -65.12
CA LYS A 797 51.66 83.85 -66.12
C LYS A 797 51.31 83.35 -67.52
N ILE A 798 51.85 82.20 -67.92
CA ILE A 798 51.54 81.57 -69.22
C ILE A 798 50.06 81.15 -69.25
N ILE A 799 49.51 80.62 -68.14
CA ILE A 799 48.09 80.29 -68.03
C ILE A 799 47.24 81.54 -68.19
N ALA A 800 47.54 82.63 -67.48
CA ALA A 800 46.82 83.90 -67.62
C ALA A 800 46.85 84.45 -69.07
N GLU A 801 48.01 84.46 -69.72
CA GLU A 801 48.14 84.89 -71.12
C GLU A 801 47.40 83.96 -72.10
N LYS A 802 47.32 82.66 -71.81
CA LYS A 802 46.54 81.69 -72.59
C LYS A 802 45.04 81.84 -72.35
N GLU A 803 44.60 82.14 -71.12
CA GLU A 803 43.20 82.44 -70.84
C GLU A 803 42.75 83.74 -71.50
N GLU A 804 43.59 84.78 -71.51
CA GLU A 804 43.34 86.01 -72.26
C GLU A 804 43.18 85.72 -73.76
N ARG A 805 44.12 85.01 -74.39
CA ARG A 805 44.02 84.58 -75.80
C ARG A 805 42.81 83.66 -76.06
N VAL A 806 42.39 82.84 -75.10
CA VAL A 806 41.17 82.01 -75.20
C VAL A 806 39.91 82.86 -75.08
N SER A 807 39.93 83.94 -74.30
CA SER A 807 38.82 84.89 -74.22
C SER A 807 38.67 85.68 -75.53
N GLU A 808 39.79 86.15 -76.10
CA GLU A 808 39.88 86.79 -77.42
C GLU A 808 39.36 85.86 -78.52
N LEU A 809 39.83 84.60 -78.57
CA LEU A 809 39.35 83.59 -79.52
C LEU A 809 37.87 83.23 -79.33
N ARG A 810 37.34 83.25 -78.09
CA ARG A 810 35.90 83.09 -77.81
C ARG A 810 35.11 84.29 -78.32
N HIS A 811 35.61 85.51 -78.17
CA HIS A 811 34.99 86.72 -78.69
C HIS A 811 34.98 86.76 -80.23
N GLN A 812 36.06 86.30 -80.87
CA GLN A 812 36.15 86.10 -82.32
C GLN A 812 35.27 84.94 -82.83
N LEU A 813 35.03 83.90 -82.03
CA LEU A 813 34.05 82.85 -82.33
C LEU A 813 32.62 83.36 -82.22
N GLN A 814 32.30 84.16 -81.19
CA GLN A 814 30.97 84.76 -81.03
C GLN A 814 30.64 85.75 -82.15
N SER A 815 31.58 86.61 -82.56
CA SER A 815 31.38 87.52 -83.70
C SER A 815 31.24 86.75 -85.04
N ARG A 816 31.97 85.65 -85.23
CA ARG A 816 31.78 84.74 -86.37
C ARG A 816 30.47 83.95 -86.33
N GLN A 817 29.94 83.63 -85.14
CA GLN A 817 28.62 83.00 -84.99
C GLN A 817 27.48 83.97 -85.30
N GLN A 818 27.58 85.24 -84.86
CA GLN A 818 26.62 86.30 -85.23
C GLN A 818 26.56 86.56 -86.74
N LEU A 819 27.65 86.29 -87.47
CA LEU A 819 27.72 86.41 -88.93
C LEU A 819 27.11 85.23 -89.72
N ARG A 820 26.63 84.14 -89.06
CA ARG A 820 26.20 82.91 -89.74
C ARG A 820 24.73 82.52 -89.56
N SER A 821 23.86 83.42 -89.09
CA SER A 821 22.43 83.13 -88.86
C SER A 821 21.48 84.23 -89.34
N ARG A 822 21.34 84.39 -90.67
CA ARG A 822 20.29 85.21 -91.32
C ARG A 822 19.55 84.43 -92.41
N ARG A 823 18.51 83.66 -92.04
CA ARG A 823 17.28 83.38 -92.82
C ARG A 823 16.25 82.58 -91.99
N PRO A 824 14.93 82.87 -92.09
CA PRO A 824 13.84 82.14 -91.41
C PRO A 824 13.04 81.26 -92.40
N PRO A 825 11.88 80.66 -92.03
CA PRO A 825 11.50 79.92 -90.81
C PRO A 825 10.97 78.49 -91.18
N LEU A 826 10.49 77.69 -90.20
CA LEU A 826 9.27 76.83 -90.30
C LEU A 826 8.92 76.09 -88.98
N THR A 827 7.66 75.68 -88.91
CA THR A 827 6.75 75.18 -87.84
C THR A 827 7.09 73.84 -87.11
N PRO A 828 6.31 73.42 -86.06
CA PRO A 828 6.65 72.33 -85.11
C PRO A 828 6.00 70.97 -85.50
N PRO A 829 6.07 69.87 -84.68
CA PRO A 829 5.17 69.70 -83.52
C PRO A 829 5.71 68.86 -82.30
N GLU A 830 4.91 68.84 -81.21
CA GLU A 830 4.61 67.74 -80.26
C GLU A 830 5.67 67.02 -79.36
N GLY A 831 5.18 66.52 -78.21
CA GLY A 831 5.78 65.49 -77.35
C GLY A 831 5.00 64.16 -77.49
N PRO A 832 4.70 63.36 -76.44
CA PRO A 832 5.10 63.35 -75.02
C PRO A 832 6.01 62.10 -74.75
N GLY A 833 6.15 61.42 -73.59
CA GLY A 833 5.69 61.56 -72.20
C GLY A 833 5.82 60.25 -71.39
N VAL A 834 5.79 60.36 -70.04
CA VAL A 834 5.38 59.33 -69.03
C VAL A 834 6.15 57.99 -68.92
N LEU A 835 6.59 57.63 -67.70
CA LEU A 835 6.78 56.23 -67.26
C LEU A 835 6.79 56.06 -65.72
N PRO A 836 5.94 55.20 -65.13
CA PRO A 836 6.00 54.82 -63.71
C PRO A 836 6.02 53.29 -63.43
N ARG A 837 6.40 52.92 -62.19
CA ARG A 837 6.26 51.64 -61.43
C ARG A 837 5.65 50.37 -62.10
N GLY A 838 6.31 49.22 -61.92
CA GLY A 838 5.71 47.87 -62.00
C GLY A 838 6.61 46.74 -61.39
N PRO A 839 6.08 45.59 -60.90
CA PRO A 839 6.85 44.59 -60.12
C PRO A 839 7.00 43.16 -60.78
N PRO A 840 6.65 41.98 -60.21
CA PRO A 840 7.69 40.99 -59.79
C PRO A 840 7.47 39.47 -60.15
N GLU A 841 8.35 38.61 -59.59
CA GLU A 841 8.16 37.19 -59.14
C GLU A 841 8.45 35.92 -60.03
N LEU A 842 9.19 34.95 -59.39
CA LEU A 842 9.18 33.45 -59.48
C LEU A 842 9.60 32.70 -60.80
N PRO A 843 9.87 31.34 -60.80
CA PRO A 843 10.42 30.43 -59.74
C PRO A 843 11.43 29.30 -60.19
N ASP A 844 12.03 28.62 -59.19
CA ASP A 844 12.41 27.17 -59.04
C ASP A 844 13.41 26.33 -59.92
N ARG A 845 14.39 25.69 -59.23
CA ARG A 845 14.88 24.26 -59.30
C ARG A 845 15.61 23.71 -60.58
N LEU A 846 16.48 22.66 -60.58
CA LEU A 846 16.93 21.65 -59.58
C LEU A 846 18.35 21.00 -59.89
N SER A 847 19.19 20.77 -58.86
CA SER A 847 20.12 19.62 -58.57
C SER A 847 21.31 19.15 -59.48
N CYS A 848 22.25 18.42 -58.81
CA CYS A 848 23.33 17.50 -59.26
C CYS A 848 24.63 18.15 -59.78
N ASP A 849 25.85 17.66 -59.51
CA ASP A 849 26.44 16.74 -58.49
C ASP A 849 28.00 16.92 -58.55
N GLY A 850 28.89 16.60 -57.59
CA GLY A 850 28.81 16.06 -56.23
C GLY A 850 30.22 15.64 -55.71
N SER A 851 30.28 14.84 -54.62
CA SER A 851 31.49 14.13 -54.10
C SER A 851 32.67 14.97 -53.53
N ARG A 852 33.55 14.51 -52.61
CA ARG A 852 33.57 13.34 -51.67
C ARG A 852 34.67 13.48 -50.56
N VAL A 853 34.43 12.92 -49.36
CA VAL A 853 35.28 11.96 -48.55
C VAL A 853 36.81 12.26 -48.35
N HIS A 854 37.47 12.15 -47.17
CA HIS A 854 37.13 11.58 -45.84
C HIS A 854 38.22 11.83 -44.73
N LEU A 855 37.86 11.63 -43.44
CA LEU A 855 38.67 11.08 -42.29
C LEU A 855 39.89 11.88 -41.72
N LEU A 856 40.31 11.81 -40.44
CA LEU A 856 39.94 11.05 -39.21
C LEU A 856 40.29 11.84 -37.92
N TYR A 857 39.63 11.54 -36.78
CA TYR A 857 39.90 11.88 -35.35
C TYR A 857 40.57 13.23 -34.96
N LYS A 858 40.07 13.94 -33.95
CA LYS A 858 39.84 13.41 -32.59
C LYS A 858 38.72 14.13 -31.84
#